data_AF-A0A952RIM2-F1
#
_entry.id   AF-A0A952RIM2-F1
#
_cell.length_a   1.000
_cell.length_b   1.000
_cell.length_c   1.000
_cell.angle_alpha   90.00
_cell.angle_beta   90.00
_cell.angle_gamma   90.00
#
_symmetry.space_group_name_H-M   'P 1'
#
loop_
_entity.id
_entity.type
_entity.pdbx_description
1 polymer ?
#
loop_
_entity_poly.entity_id
_entity_poly.type
_entity_poly.pdbx_seq_one_letter_code
_entity_poly.pdbx_strand_id
1 'polypeptide(L)'
;MRLGVAIAALAFYAVFILRTSFSLGGTRYFVLFEDAMISMRYARHLADGHGLVWNVGEPPIEGFTNLLWVLWMAAAHKLGLSESKISLFIMLTGVAILSLTALVASRIAKKVTSSPWVPVAVLTATLFCYPLVFWTLRGMEVGAMTVSVYALLWLALENEDRFTLPRAIAMGVVAAAALLLRSDAAVPVGLICLYAFLTATGANRWLLAGVIGVIAGGAVGAQMVFRRSYFHDTVPNTYYLKLYKIHTLDRVKRGAFVALQVLGFHLAIPLSIVLASIGIERPSFAWARRVWGDKTSRRLVLFGALFVAQVAYATYVGGDAWEWMMYANRYMSAGMPALIVLVAVLAERAISAPAAEREVFAKRFAYALIACGAVLVAVNLIGKKVDEQGIAATIKLEKTPFVAGAAFLLVGVLLRMKATAAALAEGLAALHARLSSRRTVAFATLLVALLVWLPSHLLPFGRWAKDNAAQYADEARYTRLGLLIKAETKEDFRIAVAAAGATPYFAQRPTEDLLGKNDAHVAHLAPRGVFSPGHDKWDYAYSLGERNAQLIVEAVDRNDADDAYIASLGFKELGGETGNHMLLRDGADVKDRELLGLDQTNNDNIAGALASLGHTLPPAFGGADLGVVLVFGLVSAAVARRIVKDEDSFAELSPEPPPAPAELDEGQKQALAGADTHAIPTLDGLRGIAVLAVLAFHFAWTFPGDDPNAAHGLVDKIAVHLHAFMWSGWTGVDLFFVLSGYLITRGLVTDSKKPLGTRMKMFWMRRVLRIFPLYYAVLIGGTVVTLALGAQWVPNLPYWLYFQNYSLAFDPVIMRWTAHFWSLAIEEQFYFVWPIVALMVPRKKLIPLILGLVVFTVGLRGFLTFKGADIGIFQQWYAHEEGGLEHGIAKFVYRCTFTRADGLLLGAFVAVTQREVRHPIAQVWRRVRLPIFIATALALAGLYVMATGLNDYDRRVIGVGYFTLALLFASTVSLCADHVVGARATRFLSSKPLVACGKVSYGMYIFHWPLVVVVVPYLTKWQAGQSTVTQMAIAGAFVVGGIAFIYGVASLSFRFFESPFLKLKGKFHG
;
A
#
# COMPACT_ATOMS: atom_id res chain seq x y z
N MET A 1 17.68 12.01 9.61
CA MET A 1 16.89 10.78 9.38
C MET A 1 15.54 10.80 10.11
N ARG A 2 15.49 10.93 11.45
CA ARG A 2 14.21 11.03 12.19
C ARG A 2 13.26 12.08 11.62
N LEU A 3 13.80 13.26 11.25
CA LEU A 3 13.04 14.31 10.55
C LEU A 3 12.45 13.83 9.21
N GLY A 4 13.22 13.11 8.39
CA GLY A 4 12.76 12.59 7.11
C GLY A 4 11.66 11.52 7.28
N VAL A 5 11.78 10.66 8.29
CA VAL A 5 10.75 9.67 8.65
C VAL A 5 9.49 10.38 9.13
N ALA A 6 9.62 11.39 9.99
CA ALA A 6 8.49 12.17 10.48
C ALA A 6 7.76 12.91 9.33
N ILE A 7 8.50 13.54 8.41
CA ILE A 7 7.92 14.20 7.23
C ILE A 7 7.19 13.18 6.35
N ALA A 8 7.79 12.01 6.11
CA ALA A 8 7.15 10.95 5.33
C ALA A 8 5.87 10.43 5.99
N ALA A 9 5.87 10.25 7.32
CA ALA A 9 4.69 9.84 8.07
C ALA A 9 3.58 10.90 8.03
N LEU A 10 3.93 12.18 8.22
CA LEU A 10 2.98 13.30 8.14
C LEU A 10 2.37 13.43 6.74
N ALA A 11 3.18 13.28 5.69
CA ALA A 11 2.69 13.25 4.32
C ALA A 11 1.73 12.08 4.09
N PHE A 12 2.09 10.88 4.59
CA PHE A 12 1.22 9.71 4.55
C PHE A 12 -0.11 9.95 5.29
N TYR A 13 -0.09 10.54 6.48
CA TYR A 13 -1.30 10.85 7.24
C TYR A 13 -2.17 11.92 6.57
N ALA A 14 -1.56 12.93 5.95
CA ALA A 14 -2.28 13.94 5.18
C ALA A 14 -3.00 13.29 3.98
N VAL A 15 -2.31 12.40 3.25
CA VAL A 15 -2.93 11.62 2.17
C VAL A 15 -4.04 10.72 2.72
N PHE A 16 -3.82 10.04 3.85
CA PHE A 16 -4.84 9.21 4.49
C PHE A 16 -6.11 10.02 4.79
N ILE A 17 -5.98 11.17 5.47
CA ILE A 17 -7.08 12.08 5.81
C ILE A 17 -7.83 12.57 4.57
N LEU A 18 -7.09 12.96 3.52
CA LEU A 18 -7.69 13.42 2.27
C LEU A 18 -8.42 12.30 1.53
N ARG A 19 -7.94 11.06 1.61
CA ARG A 19 -8.61 9.88 1.02
C ARG A 19 -9.80 9.39 1.85
N THR A 20 -9.91 9.79 3.11
CA THR A 20 -11.09 9.58 3.96
C THR A 20 -12.00 10.81 3.96
N SER A 21 -12.18 11.41 2.78
CA SER A 21 -13.07 12.56 2.57
C SER A 21 -13.73 12.50 1.19
N PHE A 22 -14.96 12.98 1.10
CA PHE A 22 -15.68 13.13 -0.17
C PHE A 22 -16.20 14.55 -0.35
N SER A 23 -16.53 14.90 -1.59
CA SER A 23 -17.15 16.19 -1.92
C SER A 23 -18.65 16.01 -2.08
N LEU A 24 -19.42 16.94 -1.53
CA LEU A 24 -20.88 17.01 -1.63
C LEU A 24 -21.24 18.48 -1.89
N GLY A 25 -21.79 18.78 -3.08
CA GLY A 25 -22.14 20.15 -3.46
C GLY A 25 -20.98 21.15 -3.31
N GLY A 26 -19.75 20.76 -3.67
CA GLY A 26 -18.54 21.59 -3.52
C GLY A 26 -17.95 21.67 -2.11
N THR A 27 -18.64 21.15 -1.09
CA THR A 27 -18.14 21.08 0.29
C THR A 27 -17.49 19.72 0.56
N ARG A 28 -16.30 19.72 1.16
CA ARG A 28 -15.59 18.49 1.53
C ARG A 28 -15.99 18.02 2.92
N TYR A 29 -16.53 16.81 3.01
CA TYR A 29 -16.86 16.13 4.26
C TYR A 29 -15.76 15.14 4.62
N PHE A 30 -15.30 15.19 5.87
CA PHE A 30 -14.38 14.21 6.43
C PHE A 30 -15.17 13.18 7.24
N VAL A 31 -14.86 11.90 7.05
CA VAL A 31 -15.61 10.79 7.67
C VAL A 31 -14.77 10.02 8.68
N LEU A 32 -15.30 9.86 9.90
CA LEU A 32 -14.74 8.98 10.91
C LEU A 32 -15.33 7.57 10.75
N PHE A 33 -14.68 6.62 11.43
CA PHE A 33 -15.21 5.28 11.59
C PHE A 33 -16.61 5.30 12.19
N GLU A 34 -17.49 4.42 11.71
CA GLU A 34 -18.88 4.36 12.13
C GLU A 34 -19.03 4.30 13.66
N ASP A 35 -18.31 3.42 14.36
CA ASP A 35 -18.38 3.31 15.83
C ASP A 35 -17.97 4.63 16.54
N ALA A 36 -17.08 5.43 15.96
CA ALA A 36 -16.63 6.70 16.53
C ALA A 36 -17.74 7.77 16.48
N MET A 37 -18.66 7.66 15.52
CA MET A 37 -19.77 8.61 15.36
C MET A 37 -20.83 8.48 16.46
N ILE A 38 -20.91 7.31 17.12
CA ILE A 38 -21.72 7.13 18.34
C ILE A 38 -21.19 8.05 19.44
N SER A 39 -19.87 8.04 19.67
CA SER A 39 -19.23 8.93 20.65
C SER A 39 -19.42 10.41 20.28
N MET A 40 -19.36 10.73 18.98
CA MET A 40 -19.64 12.08 18.47
C MET A 40 -21.08 12.53 18.75
N ARG A 41 -22.07 11.64 18.67
CA ARG A 41 -23.47 11.97 18.98
C ARG A 41 -23.67 12.28 20.46
N TYR A 42 -23.15 11.44 21.36
CA TYR A 42 -23.16 11.75 22.80
C TYR A 42 -22.43 13.05 23.11
N ALA A 43 -21.29 13.29 22.46
CA ALA A 43 -20.50 14.50 22.61
C ALA A 43 -21.27 15.76 22.16
N ARG A 44 -22.01 15.67 21.05
CA ARG A 44 -22.89 16.74 20.56
C ARG A 44 -23.98 17.06 21.58
N HIS A 45 -24.74 16.05 22.02
CA HIS A 45 -25.82 16.25 22.98
C HIS A 45 -25.32 16.85 24.31
N LEU A 46 -24.15 16.42 24.79
CA LEU A 46 -23.52 17.03 25.94
C LEU A 46 -23.14 18.50 25.69
N ALA A 47 -22.55 18.80 24.53
CA ALA A 47 -22.17 20.15 24.15
C ALA A 47 -23.39 21.08 23.97
N ASP A 48 -24.53 20.54 23.53
CA ASP A 48 -25.77 21.30 23.33
C ASP A 48 -26.59 21.46 24.62
N GLY A 49 -26.19 20.81 25.71
CA GLY A 49 -26.84 20.92 27.03
C GLY A 49 -27.91 19.87 27.31
N HIS A 50 -28.06 18.85 26.45
CA HIS A 50 -28.99 17.74 26.65
C HIS A 50 -28.44 16.62 27.54
N GLY A 51 -27.16 16.69 27.90
CA GLY A 51 -26.47 15.66 28.69
C GLY A 51 -25.98 14.48 27.84
N LEU A 52 -25.52 13.42 28.52
CA LEU A 52 -25.01 12.20 27.88
C LEU A 52 -26.18 11.25 27.56
N VAL A 53 -26.96 11.57 26.53
CA VAL A 53 -28.14 10.81 26.11
C VAL A 53 -28.03 10.35 24.65
N TRP A 54 -28.62 9.19 24.34
CA TRP A 54 -28.70 8.69 22.96
C TRP A 54 -29.78 9.41 22.15
N ASN A 55 -31.01 9.42 22.66
CA ASN A 55 -32.13 10.18 22.14
C ASN A 55 -32.49 11.27 23.16
N VAL A 56 -32.68 12.50 22.68
CA VAL A 56 -33.02 13.63 23.53
C VAL A 56 -34.44 13.44 24.07
N GLY A 57 -34.62 13.60 25.38
CA GLY A 57 -35.92 13.40 26.06
C GLY A 57 -36.17 11.97 26.53
N GLU A 58 -35.28 11.02 26.23
CA GLU A 58 -35.36 9.64 26.71
C GLU A 58 -34.43 9.39 27.91
N PRO A 59 -34.67 8.32 28.70
CA PRO A 59 -33.76 7.92 29.77
C PRO A 59 -32.32 7.75 29.26
N PRO A 60 -31.32 8.21 30.02
CA PRO A 60 -29.92 8.11 29.62
C PRO A 60 -29.46 6.64 29.60
N ILE A 61 -28.78 6.26 28.51
CA ILE A 61 -28.15 4.94 28.32
C ILE A 61 -26.67 5.15 28.02
N GLU A 62 -25.80 4.32 28.58
CA GLU A 62 -24.35 4.39 28.35
C GLU A 62 -23.93 3.49 27.17
N GLY A 63 -24.15 3.96 25.94
CA GLY A 63 -23.76 3.27 24.70
C GLY A 63 -22.29 3.44 24.29
N PHE A 64 -21.48 4.04 25.16
CA PHE A 64 -20.04 4.28 24.95
C PHE A 64 -19.21 3.68 26.10
N THR A 65 -17.91 3.46 25.86
CA THR A 65 -16.96 2.97 26.89
C THR A 65 -15.72 3.84 27.04
N ASN A 66 -15.75 5.01 26.41
CA ASN A 66 -14.64 5.92 26.21
C ASN A 66 -14.97 7.34 26.70
N LEU A 67 -15.43 7.45 27.96
CA LEU A 67 -15.89 8.71 28.55
C LEU A 67 -14.94 9.89 28.32
N LEU A 68 -13.64 9.71 28.54
CA LEU A 68 -12.68 10.80 28.33
C LEU A 68 -12.58 11.23 26.85
N TRP A 69 -12.82 10.31 25.91
CA TRP A 69 -12.85 10.61 24.48
C TRP A 69 -14.15 11.32 24.07
N VAL A 70 -15.30 10.95 24.64
CA VAL A 70 -16.57 11.68 24.47
C VAL A 70 -16.44 13.12 24.97
N LEU A 71 -15.80 13.33 26.13
CA LEU A 71 -15.55 14.68 26.65
C LEU A 71 -14.63 15.50 25.72
N TRP A 72 -13.60 14.88 25.13
CA TRP A 72 -12.75 15.52 24.14
C TRP A 72 -13.53 15.89 22.86
N MET A 73 -14.39 14.99 22.39
CA MET A 73 -15.28 15.25 21.24
C MET A 73 -16.32 16.33 21.56
N ALA A 74 -16.78 16.45 22.81
CA ALA A 74 -17.71 17.50 23.23
C ALA A 74 -17.03 18.87 23.21
N ALA A 75 -15.75 18.93 23.62
CA ALA A 75 -14.94 20.13 23.46
C ALA A 75 -14.82 20.55 21.98
N ALA A 76 -14.68 19.61 21.05
CA ALA A 76 -14.67 19.90 19.62
C ALA A 76 -15.98 20.54 19.11
N HIS A 77 -17.14 20.09 19.63
CA HIS A 77 -18.44 20.70 19.29
C HIS A 77 -18.57 22.12 19.86
N LYS A 78 -18.05 22.37 21.06
CA LYS A 78 -18.02 23.73 21.65
C LYS A 78 -17.16 24.73 20.87
N LEU A 79 -16.26 24.28 20.00
CA LEU A 79 -15.48 25.14 19.12
C LEU A 79 -16.27 25.70 17.92
N GLY A 80 -17.54 25.28 17.73
CA GLY A 80 -18.39 25.79 16.63
C GLY A 80 -17.94 25.31 15.24
N LEU A 81 -17.23 24.19 15.16
CA LEU A 81 -16.82 23.60 13.88
C LEU A 81 -18.03 23.10 13.09
N SER A 82 -18.02 23.30 11.76
CA SER A 82 -19.08 22.80 10.89
C SER A 82 -19.13 21.26 10.88
N GLU A 83 -20.30 20.69 10.60
CA GLU A 83 -20.48 19.22 10.52
C GLU A 83 -19.53 18.56 9.51
N SER A 84 -19.16 19.28 8.45
CA SER A 84 -18.19 18.83 7.45
C SER A 84 -16.75 18.76 7.96
N LYS A 85 -16.38 19.54 8.98
CA LYS A 85 -15.00 19.74 9.45
C LYS A 85 -14.73 19.20 10.85
N ILE A 86 -15.76 18.90 11.64
CA ILE A 86 -15.57 18.44 13.01
C ILE A 86 -14.83 17.09 13.08
N SER A 87 -15.10 16.18 12.14
CA SER A 87 -14.34 14.94 11.97
C SER A 87 -12.85 15.22 11.73
N LEU A 88 -12.50 16.22 10.92
CA LEU A 88 -11.12 16.60 10.64
C LEU A 88 -10.37 16.99 11.93
N PHE A 89 -11.01 17.71 12.85
CA PHE A 89 -10.40 18.05 14.14
C PHE A 89 -10.00 16.80 14.94
N ILE A 90 -10.85 15.78 14.96
CA ILE A 90 -10.56 14.49 15.59
C ILE A 90 -9.41 13.77 14.87
N MET A 91 -9.41 13.76 13.53
CA MET A 91 -8.30 13.18 12.74
C MET A 91 -6.96 13.86 13.02
N LEU A 92 -6.93 15.20 13.10
CA LEU A 92 -5.72 15.97 13.39
C LEU A 92 -5.22 15.74 14.83
N THR A 93 -6.13 15.58 15.78
CA THR A 93 -5.78 15.11 17.14
C THR A 93 -5.11 13.73 17.06
N GLY A 94 -5.65 12.84 16.22
CA GLY A 94 -5.06 11.52 15.95
C GLY A 94 -3.62 11.58 15.42
N VAL A 95 -3.30 12.52 14.53
CA VAL A 95 -1.92 12.71 14.03
C VAL A 95 -0.94 13.08 15.16
N ALA A 96 -1.36 13.96 16.07
CA ALA A 96 -0.55 14.34 17.22
C ALA A 96 -0.33 13.15 18.16
N ILE A 97 -1.39 12.36 18.41
CA ILE A 97 -1.35 11.13 19.23
C ILE A 97 -0.40 10.09 18.62
N LEU A 98 -0.47 9.83 17.32
CA LEU A 98 0.41 8.87 16.63
C LEU A 98 1.88 9.30 16.72
N SER A 99 2.14 10.58 16.49
CA SER A 99 3.48 11.16 16.58
C SER A 99 4.04 11.02 17.99
N LEU A 100 3.24 11.33 19.02
CA LEU A 100 3.65 11.19 20.41
C LEU A 100 3.87 9.73 20.80
N THR A 101 3.01 8.82 20.36
CA THR A 101 3.15 7.37 20.60
C THR A 101 4.47 6.85 20.06
N ALA A 102 4.82 7.20 18.83
CA ALA A 102 6.07 6.75 18.20
C ALA A 102 7.30 7.34 18.91
N LEU A 103 7.23 8.58 19.40
CA LEU A 103 8.29 9.19 20.20
C LEU A 103 8.49 8.48 21.54
N VAL A 104 7.40 8.18 22.25
CA VAL A 104 7.44 7.47 23.53
C VAL A 104 7.99 6.05 23.32
N ALA A 105 7.52 5.32 22.31
CA ALA A 105 8.04 4.00 21.95
C ALA A 105 9.55 4.04 21.62
N SER A 106 10.00 5.05 20.87
CA SER A 106 11.43 5.27 20.57
C SER A 106 12.26 5.53 21.83
N ARG A 107 11.72 6.29 22.80
CA ARG A 107 12.38 6.52 24.10
C ARG A 107 12.43 5.26 24.96
N ILE A 108 11.36 4.45 24.98
CA ILE A 108 11.34 3.14 25.64
C ILE A 108 12.42 2.23 25.05
N ALA A 109 12.61 2.25 23.73
CA ALA A 109 13.67 1.47 23.09
C ALA A 109 15.08 1.85 23.61
N LYS A 110 15.37 3.14 23.79
CA LYS A 110 16.64 3.62 24.37
C LYS A 110 16.90 3.08 25.79
N LYS A 111 15.87 2.62 26.52
CA LYS A 111 16.00 2.06 27.88
C LYS A 111 16.47 0.60 27.91
N VAL A 112 16.54 -0.07 26.75
CA VAL A 112 16.86 -1.52 26.66
C VAL A 112 17.94 -1.86 25.63
N THR A 113 18.44 -0.87 24.88
CA THR A 113 19.53 -1.07 23.92
C THR A 113 20.38 0.19 23.79
N SER A 114 21.69 0.00 23.60
CA SER A 114 22.64 1.05 23.22
C SER A 114 22.72 1.24 21.70
N SER A 115 22.08 0.37 20.92
CA SER A 115 22.16 0.41 19.46
C SER A 115 21.49 1.67 18.90
N PRO A 116 22.19 2.46 18.06
CA PRO A 116 21.68 3.74 17.57
C PRO A 116 20.53 3.59 16.56
N TRP A 117 20.43 2.44 15.89
CA TRP A 117 19.43 2.22 14.84
C TRP A 117 18.08 1.74 15.38
N VAL A 118 18.07 1.05 16.53
CA VAL A 118 16.85 0.46 17.11
C VAL A 118 15.80 1.52 17.46
N PRO A 119 16.11 2.63 18.18
CA PRO A 119 15.12 3.67 18.44
C PRO A 119 14.51 4.30 17.18
N VAL A 120 15.30 4.39 16.10
CA VAL A 120 14.82 4.93 14.81
C VAL A 120 13.94 3.91 14.09
N ALA A 121 14.28 2.63 14.15
CA ALA A 121 13.44 1.55 13.62
C ALA A 121 12.11 1.44 14.36
N VAL A 122 12.13 1.54 15.69
CA VAL A 122 10.91 1.58 16.51
C VAL A 122 10.06 2.80 16.14
N LEU A 123 10.65 3.99 16.08
CA LEU A 123 9.93 5.20 15.64
C LEU A 123 9.26 5.01 14.28
N THR A 124 10.01 4.49 13.31
CA THR A 124 9.53 4.27 11.94
C THR A 124 8.41 3.22 11.92
N ALA A 125 8.62 2.06 12.53
CA ALA A 125 7.64 0.99 12.57
C ALA A 125 6.35 1.40 13.29
N THR A 126 6.43 2.19 14.38
CA THR A 126 5.24 2.70 15.07
C THR A 126 4.47 3.72 14.22
N LEU A 127 5.16 4.64 13.52
CA LEU A 127 4.51 5.62 12.65
C LEU A 127 3.78 4.97 11.46
N PHE A 128 4.30 3.86 10.94
CA PHE A 128 3.72 3.14 9.80
C PHE A 128 2.97 1.86 10.21
N CYS A 129 2.64 1.70 11.49
CA CYS A 129 1.83 0.59 11.97
C CYS A 129 0.37 0.81 11.52
N TYR A 130 -0.01 0.27 10.35
CA TYR A 130 -1.33 0.48 9.74
C TYR A 130 -2.51 0.32 10.70
N PRO A 131 -2.64 -0.77 11.50
CA PRO A 131 -3.78 -0.92 12.40
C PRO A 131 -3.88 0.25 13.41
N LEU A 132 -2.76 0.66 13.98
CA LEU A 132 -2.71 1.81 14.90
C LEU A 132 -3.06 3.12 14.18
N VAL A 133 -2.56 3.32 12.96
CA VAL A 133 -2.89 4.49 12.13
C VAL A 133 -4.38 4.53 11.81
N PHE A 134 -4.94 3.43 11.33
CA PHE A 134 -6.35 3.32 10.96
C PHE A 134 -7.24 3.68 12.14
N TRP A 135 -7.14 2.96 13.27
CA TRP A 135 -8.03 3.21 14.39
C TRP A 135 -7.90 4.64 14.93
N THR A 136 -6.69 5.19 14.94
CA THR A 136 -6.44 6.54 15.47
C THR A 136 -6.94 7.64 14.53
N LEU A 137 -6.59 7.59 13.24
CA LEU A 137 -7.01 8.60 12.27
C LEU A 137 -8.48 8.47 11.88
N ARG A 138 -9.11 7.34 12.15
CA ARG A 138 -10.54 7.14 11.93
C ARG A 138 -11.37 7.46 13.17
N GLY A 139 -10.78 8.14 14.16
CA GLY A 139 -11.49 8.75 15.28
C GLY A 139 -11.77 7.83 16.46
N MET A 140 -11.31 6.58 16.44
CA MET A 140 -11.38 5.71 17.61
C MET A 140 -10.33 6.12 18.65
N GLU A 141 -10.65 5.93 19.92
CA GLU A 141 -9.80 6.26 21.07
C GLU A 141 -8.55 5.37 21.23
N VAL A 142 -8.37 4.36 20.38
CA VAL A 142 -7.28 3.36 20.44
C VAL A 142 -5.91 4.04 20.49
N GLY A 143 -5.68 5.09 19.69
CA GLY A 143 -4.44 5.86 19.73
C GLY A 143 -4.23 6.57 21.07
N ALA A 144 -5.27 7.23 21.60
CA ALA A 144 -5.22 7.96 22.85
C ALA A 144 -4.96 7.02 24.05
N MET A 145 -5.61 5.85 24.05
CA MET A 145 -5.36 4.78 25.01
C MET A 145 -3.91 4.28 24.89
N THR A 146 -3.44 4.02 23.67
CA THR A 146 -2.08 3.55 23.39
C THR A 146 -1.05 4.54 23.93
N VAL A 147 -1.12 5.82 23.57
CA VAL A 147 -0.14 6.80 24.05
C VAL A 147 -0.12 6.91 25.58
N SER A 148 -1.27 6.78 26.23
CA SER A 148 -1.38 6.77 27.70
C SER A 148 -0.72 5.54 28.30
N VAL A 149 -0.97 4.34 27.77
CA VAL A 149 -0.34 3.08 28.22
C VAL A 149 1.18 3.14 28.06
N TYR A 150 1.70 3.63 26.93
CA TYR A 150 3.15 3.71 26.73
C TYR A 150 3.79 4.87 27.50
N ALA A 151 3.08 5.97 27.77
CA ALA A 151 3.55 7.00 28.69
C ALA A 151 3.65 6.44 30.13
N LEU A 152 2.65 5.67 30.57
CA LEU A 152 2.68 4.96 31.85
C LEU A 152 3.86 3.97 31.92
N LEU A 153 4.08 3.18 30.86
CA LEU A 153 5.22 2.28 30.75
C LEU A 153 6.54 3.03 30.85
N TRP A 154 6.70 4.11 30.08
CA TRP A 154 7.91 4.93 30.13
C TRP A 154 8.16 5.48 31.54
N LEU A 155 7.15 6.03 32.21
CA LEU A 155 7.25 6.51 33.59
C LEU A 155 7.61 5.38 34.59
N ALA A 156 7.06 4.18 34.41
CA ALA A 156 7.41 3.01 35.21
C ALA A 156 8.90 2.64 35.05
N LEU A 157 9.42 2.66 33.83
CA LEU A 157 10.85 2.41 33.56
C LEU A 157 11.75 3.52 34.15
N GLU A 158 11.33 4.79 34.10
CA GLU A 158 12.05 5.90 34.74
C GLU A 158 12.06 5.78 36.27
N ASN A 159 10.95 5.33 36.88
CA ASN A 159 10.87 5.12 38.32
C ASN A 159 11.71 3.93 38.80
N GLU A 160 11.84 2.89 37.97
CA GLU A 160 12.79 1.81 38.20
C GLU A 160 14.25 2.29 38.13
N ASP A 161 14.56 3.27 37.27
CA ASP A 161 15.90 3.90 37.21
C ASP A 161 16.15 4.77 38.45
N ARG A 162 15.17 5.61 38.82
CA ARG A 162 15.22 6.47 40.00
C ARG A 162 13.80 6.79 40.44
N PHE A 163 13.41 6.38 41.64
CA PHE A 163 12.09 6.70 42.16
C PHE A 163 11.94 8.21 42.47
N THR A 164 10.80 8.79 42.09
CA THR A 164 10.39 10.14 42.54
C THR A 164 8.87 10.22 42.73
N LEU A 165 8.41 10.91 43.77
CA LEU A 165 6.98 11.07 44.05
C LEU A 165 6.20 11.78 42.92
N PRO A 166 6.70 12.87 42.30
CA PRO A 166 6.00 13.50 41.18
C PRO A 166 5.76 12.55 40.00
N ARG A 167 6.69 11.64 39.71
CA ARG A 167 6.48 10.61 38.67
C ARG A 167 5.46 9.56 39.09
N ALA A 168 5.43 9.15 40.36
CA ALA A 168 4.39 8.26 40.86
C ALA A 168 2.98 8.88 40.75
N ILE A 169 2.85 10.18 41.05
CA ILE A 169 1.60 10.95 40.84
C ILE A 169 1.25 10.99 39.34
N ALA A 170 2.22 11.30 38.48
CA ALA A 170 2.00 11.30 37.03
C ALA A 170 1.58 9.92 36.51
N MET A 171 2.15 8.84 37.03
CA MET A 171 1.70 7.47 36.72
C MET A 171 0.24 7.25 37.12
N GLY A 172 -0.18 7.71 38.30
CA GLY A 172 -1.57 7.65 38.74
C GLY A 172 -2.52 8.39 37.79
N VAL A 173 -2.17 9.61 37.39
CA VAL A 173 -2.98 10.43 36.45
C VAL A 173 -3.06 9.79 35.06
N VAL A 174 -1.94 9.30 34.52
CA VAL A 174 -1.92 8.65 33.20
C VAL A 174 -2.67 7.31 33.22
N ALA A 175 -2.56 6.55 34.33
CA ALA A 175 -3.35 5.33 34.52
C ALA A 175 -4.86 5.64 34.57
N ALA A 176 -5.27 6.67 35.32
CA ALA A 176 -6.65 7.14 35.34
C ALA A 176 -7.14 7.53 33.93
N ALA A 177 -6.35 8.31 33.18
CA ALA A 177 -6.70 8.70 31.82
C ALA A 177 -6.85 7.49 30.88
N ALA A 178 -5.94 6.50 30.95
CA ALA A 178 -6.03 5.28 30.15
C ALA A 178 -7.31 4.49 30.44
N LEU A 179 -7.68 4.35 31.71
CA LEU A 179 -8.89 3.63 32.16
C LEU A 179 -10.19 4.36 31.79
N LEU A 180 -10.19 5.69 31.78
CA LEU A 180 -11.33 6.51 31.35
C LEU A 180 -11.46 6.63 29.82
N LEU A 181 -10.36 6.44 29.08
CA LEU A 181 -10.37 6.31 27.63
C LEU A 181 -10.95 4.97 27.21
N ARG A 182 -10.58 3.88 27.90
CA ARG A 182 -11.08 2.53 27.63
C ARG A 182 -11.00 1.66 28.87
N SER A 183 -12.09 0.96 29.20
CA SER A 183 -12.13 0.05 30.36
C SER A 183 -11.16 -1.14 30.23
N ASP A 184 -10.92 -1.64 29.01
CA ASP A 184 -9.97 -2.73 28.76
C ASP A 184 -8.50 -2.32 28.92
N ALA A 185 -8.20 -1.02 29.08
CA ALA A 185 -6.88 -0.55 29.48
C ALA A 185 -6.45 -1.11 30.84
N ALA A 186 -7.38 -1.62 31.64
CA ALA A 186 -7.09 -2.33 32.89
C ALA A 186 -6.05 -3.45 32.71
N VAL A 187 -6.05 -4.15 31.57
CA VAL A 187 -5.09 -5.23 31.29
C VAL A 187 -3.65 -4.72 31.22
N PRO A 188 -3.28 -3.80 30.30
CA PRO A 188 -1.91 -3.27 30.25
C PRO A 188 -1.57 -2.37 31.43
N VAL A 189 -2.51 -1.57 31.95
CA VAL A 189 -2.28 -0.69 33.11
C VAL A 189 -1.94 -1.54 34.34
N GLY A 190 -2.73 -2.58 34.62
CA GLY A 190 -2.49 -3.49 35.74
C GLY A 190 -1.13 -4.18 35.65
N LEU A 191 -0.74 -4.65 34.46
CA LEU A 191 0.56 -5.27 34.25
C LEU A 191 1.74 -4.29 34.47
N ILE A 192 1.63 -3.05 34.00
CA ILE A 192 2.65 -2.01 34.19
C ILE A 192 2.74 -1.59 35.65
N CYS A 193 1.60 -1.41 36.33
CA CYS A 193 1.56 -1.06 37.74
C CYS A 193 2.13 -2.19 38.62
N LEU A 194 1.81 -3.45 38.30
CA LEU A 194 2.42 -4.61 38.96
C LEU A 194 3.93 -4.62 38.77
N TYR A 195 4.41 -4.41 37.55
CA TYR A 195 5.85 -4.32 37.28
C TYR A 195 6.52 -3.19 38.08
N ALA A 196 5.91 -2.00 38.12
CA ALA A 196 6.42 -0.86 38.88
C ALA A 196 6.45 -1.14 40.39
N PHE A 197 5.43 -1.83 40.91
CA PHE A 197 5.39 -2.27 42.31
C PHE A 197 6.49 -3.28 42.63
N LEU A 198 6.67 -4.30 41.78
CA LEU A 198 7.66 -5.36 41.98
C LEU A 198 9.10 -4.85 41.85
N THR A 199 9.34 -3.80 41.07
CA THR A 199 10.68 -3.20 40.88
C THR A 199 11.01 -2.11 41.89
N ALA A 200 10.02 -1.52 42.57
CA ALA A 200 10.25 -0.54 43.63
C ALA A 200 10.74 -1.19 44.95
N THR A 201 11.65 -0.53 45.66
CA THR A 201 12.28 -1.04 46.90
C THR A 201 11.74 -0.36 48.15
N GLY A 202 11.71 -1.09 49.27
CA GLY A 202 11.35 -0.55 50.60
C GLY A 202 9.96 0.09 50.67
N ALA A 203 9.85 1.23 51.36
CA ALA A 203 8.59 1.97 51.51
C ALA A 203 8.06 2.56 50.18
N ASN A 204 8.93 2.78 49.18
CA ASN A 204 8.54 3.40 47.91
C ASN A 204 7.52 2.57 47.12
N ARG A 205 7.53 1.23 47.23
CA ARG A 205 6.54 0.39 46.54
C ARG A 205 5.12 0.59 47.09
N TRP A 206 5.00 0.77 48.40
CA TRP A 206 3.73 1.00 49.07
C TRP A 206 3.22 2.41 48.83
N LEU A 207 4.12 3.40 48.83
CA LEU A 207 3.80 4.76 48.42
C LEU A 207 3.32 4.83 46.97
N LEU A 208 4.03 4.15 46.05
CA LEU A 208 3.63 4.04 44.64
C LEU A 208 2.23 3.40 44.50
N ALA A 209 2.00 2.26 45.15
CA ALA A 209 0.72 1.58 45.14
C ALA A 209 -0.41 2.44 45.73
N GLY A 210 -0.15 3.14 46.84
CA GLY A 210 -1.11 4.05 47.46
C GLY A 210 -1.47 5.23 46.56
N VAL A 211 -0.49 5.91 45.97
CA VAL A 211 -0.72 7.06 45.07
C VAL A 211 -1.49 6.63 43.82
N ILE A 212 -1.06 5.55 43.15
CA ILE A 212 -1.75 5.05 41.96
C ILE A 212 -3.16 4.57 42.33
N GLY A 213 -3.31 3.84 43.44
CA GLY A 213 -4.59 3.35 43.94
C GLY A 213 -5.58 4.48 44.23
N VAL A 214 -5.14 5.55 44.89
CA VAL A 214 -5.99 6.72 45.17
C VAL A 214 -6.40 7.43 43.89
N ILE A 215 -5.48 7.71 42.97
CA ILE A 215 -5.78 8.50 41.76
C ILE A 215 -6.55 7.67 40.74
N ALA A 216 -6.01 6.53 40.31
CA ALA A 216 -6.62 5.69 39.27
C ALA A 216 -7.83 4.92 39.80
N GLY A 217 -7.74 4.37 41.01
CA GLY A 217 -8.87 3.72 41.68
C GLY A 217 -9.98 4.72 42.01
N GLY A 218 -9.63 5.92 42.47
CA GLY A 218 -10.59 7.01 42.67
C GLY A 218 -11.30 7.43 41.38
N ALA A 219 -10.58 7.53 40.26
CA ALA A 219 -11.19 7.85 38.96
C ALA A 219 -12.17 6.77 38.48
N VAL A 220 -11.80 5.48 38.57
CA VAL A 220 -12.69 4.36 38.23
C VAL A 220 -13.89 4.30 39.18
N GLY A 221 -13.67 4.49 40.48
CA GLY A 221 -14.74 4.54 41.49
C GLY A 221 -15.71 5.69 41.21
N ALA A 222 -15.21 6.88 40.90
CA ALA A 222 -16.02 8.03 40.52
C ALA A 222 -16.82 7.76 39.23
N GLN A 223 -16.21 7.14 38.22
CA GLN A 223 -16.93 6.74 37.00
C GLN A 223 -18.03 5.72 37.29
N MET A 224 -17.80 4.76 38.20
CA MET A 224 -18.80 3.76 38.60
C MET A 224 -19.96 4.40 39.37
N VAL A 225 -19.67 5.31 40.31
CA VAL A 225 -20.70 6.07 41.03
C VAL A 225 -21.50 6.94 40.05
N PHE A 226 -20.82 7.67 39.18
CA PHE A 226 -21.46 8.48 38.13
C PHE A 226 -22.37 7.63 37.25
N ARG A 227 -21.88 6.47 36.80
CA ARG A 227 -22.66 5.53 35.99
C ARG A 227 -23.92 5.08 36.70
N ARG A 228 -23.80 4.67 37.96
CA ARG A 228 -24.95 4.22 38.76
C ARG A 228 -25.94 5.33 39.06
N SER A 229 -25.46 6.56 39.28
CA SER A 229 -26.33 7.70 39.57
C SER A 229 -27.02 8.26 38.33
N TYR A 230 -26.34 8.24 37.18
CA TYR A 230 -26.80 8.91 35.95
C TYR A 230 -27.50 7.94 34.99
N PHE A 231 -26.93 6.76 34.73
CA PHE A 231 -27.47 5.75 33.81
C PHE A 231 -28.27 4.65 34.51
N HIS A 232 -28.31 4.65 35.85
CA HIS A 232 -28.98 3.65 36.68
C HIS A 232 -28.45 2.21 36.59
N ASP A 233 -27.38 1.96 35.83
CA ASP A 233 -26.71 0.67 35.70
C ASP A 233 -25.35 0.57 36.42
N THR A 234 -24.84 -0.64 36.61
CA THR A 234 -23.55 -0.90 37.27
C THR A 234 -22.39 -1.08 36.28
N VAL A 235 -22.69 -1.51 35.06
CA VAL A 235 -21.76 -1.72 33.94
C VAL A 235 -22.34 -1.05 32.68
N PRO A 236 -21.50 -0.63 31.71
CA PRO A 236 -22.00 0.04 30.51
C PRO A 236 -22.91 -0.88 29.69
N ASN A 237 -23.85 -0.31 28.92
CA ASN A 237 -24.79 -1.09 28.10
C ASN A 237 -24.07 -2.05 27.13
N THR A 238 -22.94 -1.60 26.60
CA THR A 238 -22.07 -2.39 25.71
C THR A 238 -21.52 -3.68 26.34
N TYR A 239 -21.43 -3.77 27.68
CA TYR A 239 -21.09 -5.01 28.39
C TYR A 239 -22.20 -6.05 28.20
N TYR A 240 -23.46 -5.65 28.40
CA TYR A 240 -24.60 -6.55 28.23
C TYR A 240 -24.69 -7.02 26.80
N LEU A 241 -24.54 -6.10 25.85
CA LEU A 241 -24.49 -6.43 24.44
C LEU A 241 -23.43 -7.52 24.13
N LYS A 242 -22.19 -7.35 24.59
CA LYS A 242 -21.06 -8.20 24.16
C LYS A 242 -20.77 -9.44 25.01
N LEU A 243 -21.23 -9.49 26.25
CA LEU A 243 -20.82 -10.55 27.20
C LEU A 243 -22.00 -11.22 27.92
N TYR A 244 -23.15 -10.55 28.04
CA TYR A 244 -24.29 -11.10 28.77
C TYR A 244 -25.01 -12.17 27.95
N LYS A 245 -25.29 -13.31 28.58
CA LYS A 245 -25.89 -14.52 27.98
C LYS A 245 -25.11 -15.15 26.82
N ILE A 246 -23.81 -14.83 26.69
CA ILE A 246 -22.91 -15.44 25.70
C ILE A 246 -21.97 -16.41 26.40
N HIS A 247 -21.92 -17.66 25.92
CA HIS A 247 -21.11 -18.70 26.55
C HIS A 247 -19.60 -18.45 26.34
N THR A 248 -18.82 -18.60 27.41
CA THR A 248 -17.38 -18.28 27.41
C THR A 248 -16.58 -19.11 26.41
N LEU A 249 -16.97 -20.37 26.19
CA LEU A 249 -16.26 -21.23 25.24
C LEU A 249 -16.40 -20.73 23.80
N ASP A 250 -17.55 -20.15 23.44
CA ASP A 250 -17.81 -19.67 22.08
C ASP A 250 -17.00 -18.40 21.80
N ARG A 251 -16.90 -17.51 22.80
CA ARG A 251 -15.97 -16.38 22.77
C ARG A 251 -14.53 -16.84 22.58
N VAL A 252 -14.02 -17.70 23.48
CA VAL A 252 -12.63 -18.14 23.42
C VAL A 252 -12.31 -18.87 22.11
N LYS A 253 -13.21 -19.71 21.58
CA LYS A 253 -13.03 -20.39 20.29
C LYS A 253 -12.90 -19.40 19.13
N ARG A 254 -13.86 -18.47 19.00
CA ARG A 254 -13.83 -17.45 17.94
C ARG A 254 -12.60 -16.55 18.07
N GLY A 255 -12.34 -16.06 19.28
CA GLY A 255 -11.21 -15.20 19.57
C GLY A 255 -9.87 -15.88 19.27
N ALA A 256 -9.73 -17.17 19.58
CA ALA A 256 -8.51 -17.93 19.30
C ALA A 256 -8.32 -18.13 17.79
N PHE A 257 -9.40 -18.43 17.05
CA PHE A 257 -9.36 -18.55 15.61
C PHE A 257 -8.85 -17.26 14.97
N VAL A 258 -9.45 -16.14 15.33
CA VAL A 258 -9.10 -14.79 14.85
C VAL A 258 -7.66 -14.43 15.21
N ALA A 259 -7.28 -14.64 16.48
CA ALA A 259 -5.92 -14.34 16.95
C ALA A 259 -4.89 -15.16 16.15
N LEU A 260 -5.10 -16.46 15.97
CA LEU A 260 -4.18 -17.30 15.19
C LEU A 260 -4.09 -16.87 13.72
N GLN A 261 -5.19 -16.42 13.12
CA GLN A 261 -5.18 -15.88 11.77
C GLN A 261 -4.35 -14.60 11.69
N VAL A 262 -4.57 -13.63 12.58
CA VAL A 262 -3.80 -12.37 12.62
C VAL A 262 -2.33 -12.63 12.90
N LEU A 263 -2.02 -13.47 13.88
CA LEU A 263 -0.64 -13.82 14.26
C LEU A 263 0.08 -14.57 13.15
N GLY A 264 -0.56 -15.56 12.54
CA GLY A 264 0.02 -16.42 11.50
C GLY A 264 0.11 -15.75 10.14
N PHE A 265 -0.74 -14.77 9.83
CA PHE A 265 -0.74 -14.08 8.54
C PHE A 265 0.02 -12.75 8.59
N HIS A 266 -0.31 -11.86 9.52
CA HIS A 266 0.32 -10.54 9.60
C HIS A 266 1.63 -10.57 10.40
N LEU A 267 1.69 -11.32 11.49
CA LEU A 267 2.81 -11.22 12.43
C LEU A 267 3.77 -12.40 12.36
N ALA A 268 3.68 -13.26 11.33
CA ALA A 268 4.53 -14.45 11.20
C ALA A 268 6.03 -14.14 11.27
N ILE A 269 6.49 -13.12 10.53
CA ILE A 269 7.89 -12.70 10.51
C ILE A 269 8.33 -12.14 11.88
N PRO A 270 7.68 -11.09 12.44
CA PRO A 270 8.09 -10.57 13.75
C PRO A 270 7.97 -11.62 14.87
N LEU A 271 6.94 -12.46 14.88
CA LEU A 271 6.84 -13.56 15.84
C LEU A 271 7.94 -14.60 15.66
N SER A 272 8.32 -14.91 14.42
CA SER A 272 9.42 -15.84 14.17
C SER A 272 10.75 -15.31 14.71
N ILE A 273 10.97 -13.99 14.67
CA ILE A 273 12.15 -13.37 15.32
C ILE A 273 12.07 -13.56 16.84
N VAL A 274 10.92 -13.32 17.46
CA VAL A 274 10.73 -13.51 18.91
C VAL A 274 10.97 -14.96 19.30
N LEU A 275 10.30 -15.91 18.65
CA LEU A 275 10.40 -17.34 18.90
C LEU A 275 11.81 -17.87 18.65
N ALA A 276 12.51 -17.38 17.62
CA ALA A 276 13.88 -17.78 17.33
C ALA A 276 14.89 -17.28 18.38
N SER A 277 14.58 -16.15 19.02
CA SER A 277 15.44 -15.52 20.03
C SER A 277 15.24 -16.10 21.43
N ILE A 278 14.14 -16.81 21.69
CA ILE A 278 13.90 -17.48 22.97
C ILE A 278 14.71 -18.78 23.00
N GLY A 279 15.56 -18.93 24.01
CA GLY A 279 16.21 -20.21 24.31
C GLY A 279 15.20 -21.26 24.74
N ILE A 280 15.31 -22.50 24.26
CA ILE A 280 14.59 -23.65 24.82
C ILE A 280 15.26 -24.01 26.15
N GLU A 281 15.11 -23.15 27.16
CA GLU A 281 15.41 -23.48 28.55
C GLU A 281 14.08 -23.84 29.22
N ARG A 282 14.04 -24.93 29.98
CA ARG A 282 12.83 -25.25 30.76
C ARG A 282 12.58 -24.12 31.77
N PRO A 283 11.36 -23.53 31.81
CA PRO A 283 11.05 -22.53 32.82
C PRO A 283 11.34 -23.12 34.20
N SER A 284 12.25 -22.48 34.92
CA SER A 284 12.76 -22.94 36.21
C SER A 284 12.96 -21.74 37.12
N PHE A 285 13.03 -21.98 38.43
CA PHE A 285 13.37 -20.93 39.40
C PHE A 285 14.73 -20.27 39.09
N ALA A 286 15.65 -20.98 38.42
CA ALA A 286 16.93 -20.44 37.98
C ALA A 286 16.76 -19.46 36.81
N TRP A 287 15.92 -19.80 35.83
CA TRP A 287 15.58 -18.90 34.72
C TRP A 287 14.88 -17.63 35.22
N ALA A 288 13.90 -17.78 36.11
CA ALA A 288 13.17 -16.64 36.69
C ALA A 288 14.11 -15.70 37.47
N ARG A 289 15.03 -16.26 38.27
CA ARG A 289 16.07 -15.48 38.95
C ARG A 289 17.00 -14.75 37.98
N ARG A 290 17.41 -15.39 36.89
CA ARG A 290 18.26 -14.78 35.86
C ARG A 290 17.56 -13.61 35.16
N VAL A 291 16.32 -13.81 34.73
CA VAL A 291 15.51 -12.77 34.07
C VAL A 291 15.28 -11.59 35.01
N TRP A 292 14.96 -11.84 36.28
CA TRP A 292 14.71 -10.77 37.24
C TRP A 292 15.98 -10.04 37.66
N GLY A 293 17.11 -10.76 37.71
CA GLY A 293 18.43 -10.22 38.03
C GLY A 293 18.97 -9.24 36.97
N ASP A 294 18.72 -9.50 35.68
CA ASP A 294 19.09 -8.57 34.61
C ASP A 294 17.96 -7.60 34.25
N LYS A 295 18.25 -6.31 34.37
CA LYS A 295 17.33 -5.21 34.09
C LYS A 295 16.82 -5.21 32.66
N THR A 296 17.69 -5.51 31.69
CA THR A 296 17.28 -5.51 30.29
C THR A 296 16.35 -6.68 30.00
N SER A 297 16.68 -7.87 30.51
CA SER A 297 15.89 -9.09 30.34
C SER A 297 14.48 -8.97 30.93
N ARG A 298 14.32 -8.48 32.16
CA ARG A 298 12.98 -8.27 32.75
C ARG A 298 12.14 -7.25 31.97
N ARG A 299 12.75 -6.18 31.43
CA ARG A 299 12.06 -5.20 30.57
C ARG A 299 11.57 -5.83 29.26
N LEU A 300 12.39 -6.67 28.62
CA LEU A 300 11.99 -7.38 27.41
C LEU A 300 10.85 -8.38 27.67
N VAL A 301 10.88 -9.08 28.81
CA VAL A 301 9.77 -9.95 29.23
C VAL A 301 8.49 -9.15 29.47
N LEU A 302 8.57 -7.97 30.08
CA LEU A 302 7.41 -7.08 30.22
C LEU A 302 6.82 -6.69 28.87
N PHE A 303 7.63 -6.34 27.87
CA PHE A 303 7.12 -5.99 26.54
C PHE A 303 6.43 -7.18 25.85
N GLY A 304 6.99 -8.38 25.97
CA GLY A 304 6.35 -9.61 25.51
C GLY A 304 5.04 -9.88 26.24
N ALA A 305 5.03 -9.73 27.56
CA ALA A 305 3.85 -9.93 28.39
C ALA A 305 2.73 -8.92 28.07
N LEU A 306 3.06 -7.65 27.78
CA LEU A 306 2.08 -6.65 27.36
C LEU A 306 1.39 -7.03 26.06
N PHE A 307 2.15 -7.47 25.06
CA PHE A 307 1.56 -7.92 23.80
C PHE A 307 0.72 -9.19 24.00
N VAL A 308 1.25 -10.21 24.68
CA VAL A 308 0.55 -11.47 24.94
C VAL A 308 -0.73 -11.25 25.76
N ALA A 309 -0.71 -10.36 26.75
CA ALA A 309 -1.89 -10.03 27.55
C ALA A 309 -3.00 -9.39 26.70
N GLN A 310 -2.64 -8.53 25.74
CA GLN A 310 -3.63 -7.96 24.80
C GLN A 310 -4.19 -9.01 23.84
N VAL A 311 -3.36 -9.93 23.34
CA VAL A 311 -3.85 -11.06 22.52
C VAL A 311 -4.77 -11.98 23.33
N ALA A 312 -4.41 -12.28 24.59
CA ALA A 312 -5.22 -13.09 25.48
C ALA A 312 -6.55 -12.42 25.80
N TYR A 313 -6.55 -11.10 26.05
CA TYR A 313 -7.77 -10.33 26.26
C TYR A 313 -8.66 -10.33 25.01
N ALA A 314 -8.09 -10.05 23.84
CA ALA A 314 -8.80 -10.11 22.56
C ALA A 314 -9.41 -11.50 22.35
N THR A 315 -8.68 -12.56 22.68
CA THR A 315 -9.17 -13.95 22.60
C THR A 315 -10.32 -14.21 23.58
N TYR A 316 -10.19 -13.74 24.82
CA TYR A 316 -11.20 -13.92 25.88
C TYR A 316 -12.54 -13.25 25.55
N VAL A 317 -12.52 -12.03 24.99
CA VAL A 317 -13.75 -11.31 24.60
C VAL A 317 -14.35 -11.82 23.29
N GLY A 318 -13.64 -12.69 22.59
CA GLY A 318 -14.09 -13.31 21.35
C GLY A 318 -13.55 -12.66 20.07
N GLY A 319 -12.68 -11.66 20.17
CA GLY A 319 -12.19 -10.84 19.06
C GLY A 319 -12.97 -9.53 18.93
N ASP A 320 -12.87 -8.89 17.77
CA ASP A 320 -13.65 -7.71 17.39
C ASP A 320 -14.70 -8.08 16.31
N ALA A 321 -15.62 -7.18 15.99
CA ALA A 321 -16.58 -7.35 14.89
C ALA A 321 -15.91 -7.14 13.52
N TRP A 322 -14.74 -6.51 13.51
CA TRP A 322 -14.09 -5.97 12.32
C TRP A 322 -12.94 -6.84 11.78
N GLU A 323 -12.93 -8.14 12.12
CA GLU A 323 -11.81 -9.04 11.80
C GLU A 323 -11.67 -9.34 10.30
N TRP A 324 -12.76 -9.20 9.55
CA TRP A 324 -12.77 -9.28 8.09
C TRP A 324 -11.86 -8.24 7.41
N MET A 325 -11.47 -7.18 8.14
CA MET A 325 -10.54 -6.18 7.63
C MET A 325 -9.12 -6.74 7.39
N MET A 326 -8.78 -7.90 7.96
CA MET A 326 -7.50 -8.59 7.80
C MET A 326 -6.31 -7.71 8.21
N TYR A 327 -6.32 -7.25 9.46
CA TYR A 327 -5.17 -6.71 10.20
C TYR A 327 -5.49 -6.69 11.70
N ALA A 328 -4.52 -6.35 12.57
CA ALA A 328 -4.72 -6.38 14.01
C ALA A 328 -5.92 -5.53 14.46
N ASN A 329 -6.87 -6.15 15.18
CA ASN A 329 -8.03 -5.48 15.74
C ASN A 329 -7.66 -4.42 16.80
N ARG A 330 -8.67 -3.70 17.30
CA ARG A 330 -8.49 -2.58 18.25
C ARG A 330 -7.75 -3.00 19.53
N TYR A 331 -8.03 -4.19 20.06
CA TYR A 331 -7.41 -4.72 21.28
C TYR A 331 -5.93 -5.07 21.07
N MET A 332 -5.61 -5.79 20.00
CA MET A 332 -4.23 -6.18 19.66
C MET A 332 -3.37 -4.98 19.24
N SER A 333 -3.99 -3.97 18.61
CA SER A 333 -3.32 -2.74 18.16
C SER A 333 -2.60 -2.00 19.29
N ALA A 334 -3.20 -1.95 20.49
CA ALA A 334 -2.59 -1.32 21.66
C ALA A 334 -1.30 -2.05 22.12
N GLY A 335 -1.17 -3.35 21.84
CA GLY A 335 0.04 -4.13 22.14
C GLY A 335 1.18 -3.95 21.12
N MET A 336 0.91 -3.37 19.95
CA MET A 336 1.87 -3.33 18.83
C MET A 336 3.16 -2.57 19.15
N PRO A 337 3.16 -1.39 19.80
CA PRO A 337 4.43 -0.72 20.10
C PRO A 337 5.38 -1.51 21.01
N ALA A 338 4.85 -2.30 21.96
CA ALA A 338 5.65 -3.20 22.79
C ALA A 338 6.28 -4.33 21.96
N LEU A 339 5.50 -4.95 21.07
CA LEU A 339 6.03 -5.94 20.12
C LEU A 339 7.09 -5.33 19.20
N ILE A 340 6.88 -4.10 18.72
CA ILE A 340 7.83 -3.38 17.86
C ILE A 340 9.17 -3.17 18.56
N VAL A 341 9.15 -2.69 19.81
CA VAL A 341 10.36 -2.54 20.62
C VAL A 341 11.04 -3.88 20.83
N LEU A 342 10.28 -4.91 21.23
CA LEU A 342 10.80 -6.25 21.48
C LEU A 342 11.50 -6.83 20.24
N VAL A 343 10.81 -6.85 19.11
CA VAL A 343 11.33 -7.40 17.85
C VAL A 343 12.56 -6.64 17.37
N ALA A 344 12.56 -5.30 17.46
CA ALA A 344 13.71 -4.50 17.03
C ALA A 344 14.96 -4.77 17.87
N VAL A 345 14.81 -4.94 19.19
CA VAL A 345 15.92 -5.29 20.09
C VAL A 345 16.38 -6.73 19.86
N LEU A 346 15.47 -7.68 19.71
CA LEU A 346 15.84 -9.08 19.45
C LEU A 346 16.51 -9.27 18.08
N ALA A 347 16.05 -8.55 17.06
CA ALA A 347 16.71 -8.51 15.77
C ALA A 347 18.13 -7.93 15.87
N GLU A 348 18.33 -6.87 16.66
CA GLU A 348 19.66 -6.32 16.91
C GLU A 348 20.58 -7.32 17.59
N ARG A 349 20.10 -8.02 18.63
CA ARG A 349 20.86 -9.09 19.28
C ARG A 349 21.23 -10.20 18.30
N ALA A 350 20.29 -10.63 17.45
CA ALA A 350 20.56 -11.65 16.44
C ALA A 350 21.57 -11.20 15.39
N ILE A 351 21.54 -9.92 14.98
CA ILE A 351 22.50 -9.36 14.02
C ILE A 351 23.89 -9.25 14.64
N SER A 352 23.98 -8.82 15.90
CA SER A 352 25.23 -8.61 16.63
C SER A 352 25.81 -9.89 17.27
N ALA A 353 25.12 -11.02 17.16
CA ALA A 353 25.54 -12.28 17.77
C ALA A 353 26.79 -12.91 17.11
N PRO A 354 27.57 -13.72 17.85
CA PRO A 354 28.64 -14.55 17.28
C PRO A 354 28.14 -15.47 16.15
N ALA A 355 29.06 -15.93 15.29
CA ALA A 355 28.69 -16.73 14.11
C ALA A 355 27.89 -18.02 14.46
N ALA A 356 28.30 -18.72 15.53
CA ALA A 356 27.62 -19.93 15.99
C ALA A 356 26.18 -19.64 16.44
N GLU A 357 25.96 -18.55 17.17
CA GLU A 357 24.63 -18.14 17.63
C GLU A 357 23.75 -17.66 16.47
N ARG A 358 24.33 -16.97 15.46
CA ARG A 358 23.61 -16.59 14.23
C ARG A 358 23.10 -17.80 13.45
N GLU A 359 23.89 -18.88 13.39
CA GLU A 359 23.45 -20.12 12.74
C GLU A 359 22.31 -20.80 13.52
N VAL A 360 22.40 -20.81 14.86
CA VAL A 360 21.31 -21.32 15.72
C VAL A 360 20.04 -20.50 15.54
N PHE A 361 20.15 -19.16 15.54
CA PHE A 361 19.04 -18.26 15.28
C PHE A 361 18.41 -18.52 13.92
N ALA A 362 19.21 -18.62 12.85
CA ALA A 362 18.73 -18.88 11.49
C ALA A 362 17.92 -20.20 11.41
N LYS A 363 18.40 -21.26 12.08
CA LYS A 363 17.67 -22.54 12.15
C LYS A 363 16.35 -22.40 12.91
N ARG A 364 16.37 -21.76 14.09
CA ARG A 364 15.15 -21.56 14.89
C ARG A 364 14.13 -20.66 14.19
N PHE A 365 14.61 -19.64 13.48
CA PHE A 365 13.78 -18.76 12.66
C PHE A 365 13.08 -19.54 11.55
N ALA A 366 13.79 -20.44 10.86
CA ALA A 366 13.19 -21.33 9.87
C ALA A 366 12.09 -22.23 10.48
N TYR A 367 12.32 -22.82 11.65
CA TYR A 367 11.31 -23.63 12.35
C TYR A 367 10.10 -22.80 12.79
N ALA A 368 10.31 -21.60 13.33
CA ALA A 368 9.22 -20.72 13.72
C ALA A 368 8.37 -20.30 12.51
N LEU A 369 8.99 -20.02 11.37
CA LEU A 369 8.29 -19.68 10.13
C LEU A 369 7.47 -20.87 9.60
N ILE A 370 8.01 -22.09 9.66
CA ILE A 370 7.27 -23.33 9.34
C ILE A 370 6.06 -23.48 10.27
N ALA A 371 6.25 -23.29 11.58
CA ALA A 371 5.16 -23.40 12.54
C ALA A 371 4.06 -22.37 12.28
N CYS A 372 4.40 -21.11 12.03
CA CYS A 372 3.44 -20.07 11.65
C CYS A 372 2.69 -20.44 10.36
N GLY A 373 3.40 -20.92 9.32
CA GLY A 373 2.80 -21.37 8.07
C GLY A 373 1.86 -22.56 8.24
N ALA A 374 2.25 -23.56 9.04
CA ALA A 374 1.44 -24.73 9.35
C ALA A 374 0.16 -24.36 10.11
N VAL A 375 0.28 -23.50 11.14
CA VAL A 375 -0.87 -22.97 11.88
C VAL A 375 -1.82 -22.26 10.93
N LEU A 376 -1.30 -21.41 10.05
CA LEU A 376 -2.14 -20.64 9.13
C LEU A 376 -2.88 -21.55 8.14
N VAL A 377 -2.20 -22.56 7.59
CA VAL A 377 -2.84 -23.57 6.73
C VAL A 377 -3.91 -24.36 7.50
N ALA A 378 -3.61 -24.80 8.73
CA ALA A 378 -4.55 -25.54 9.56
C ALA A 378 -5.80 -24.72 9.91
N VAL A 379 -5.63 -23.46 10.35
CA VAL A 379 -6.73 -22.53 10.65
C VAL A 379 -7.61 -22.32 9.42
N ASN A 380 -7.01 -22.15 8.24
CA ASN A 380 -7.77 -21.97 7.00
C ASN A 380 -8.54 -23.24 6.58
N LEU A 381 -7.95 -24.43 6.79
CA LEU A 381 -8.62 -25.71 6.52
C LEU A 381 -9.75 -26.01 7.51
N ILE A 382 -9.58 -25.66 8.78
CA ILE A 382 -10.62 -25.81 9.82
C ILE A 382 -11.75 -24.84 9.56
N GLY A 383 -11.44 -23.57 9.26
CA GLY A 383 -12.47 -22.56 9.00
C GLY A 383 -13.37 -22.93 7.83
N LYS A 384 -12.84 -23.59 6.77
CA LYS A 384 -13.67 -24.14 5.66
C LYS A 384 -14.75 -25.13 6.08
N LYS A 385 -14.63 -25.75 7.26
CA LYS A 385 -15.64 -26.68 7.79
C LYS A 385 -16.66 -26.01 8.72
N VAL A 386 -16.42 -24.75 9.11
CA VAL A 386 -17.18 -24.03 10.16
C VAL A 386 -17.46 -22.59 9.71
N ASP A 387 -17.90 -22.40 8.45
CA ASP A 387 -18.09 -21.07 7.86
C ASP A 387 -19.25 -20.32 8.55
N GLU A 388 -19.04 -19.03 8.87
CA GLU A 388 -20.07 -18.16 9.44
C GLU A 388 -20.89 -17.50 8.31
N GLN A 389 -22.23 -17.40 8.46
CA GLN A 389 -23.11 -16.70 7.51
C GLN A 389 -23.82 -15.51 8.19
N GLY A 390 -24.24 -14.51 7.41
CA GLY A 390 -24.96 -13.30 7.87
C GLY A 390 -24.11 -12.02 7.92
N ILE A 391 -24.71 -10.88 8.29
CA ILE A 391 -24.02 -9.59 8.49
C ILE A 391 -22.99 -9.67 9.64
N ALA A 392 -23.22 -10.63 10.53
CA ALA A 392 -22.37 -11.06 11.63
C ALA A 392 -21.16 -11.93 11.21
N ALA A 393 -21.05 -12.35 9.94
CA ALA A 393 -19.96 -13.20 9.46
C ALA A 393 -18.64 -12.44 9.42
N THR A 394 -17.77 -12.76 10.38
CA THR A 394 -16.51 -12.03 10.59
C THR A 394 -15.28 -12.82 10.21
N ILE A 395 -15.44 -14.14 10.14
CA ILE A 395 -14.44 -15.06 9.62
C ILE A 395 -14.67 -15.23 8.13
N LYS A 396 -13.89 -14.52 7.30
CA LYS A 396 -13.88 -14.73 5.84
C LYS A 396 -12.71 -15.61 5.41
N LEU A 397 -13.03 -16.71 4.75
CA LEU A 397 -12.04 -17.64 4.20
C LEU A 397 -11.49 -17.13 2.87
N GLU A 398 -10.53 -16.23 2.94
CA GLU A 398 -9.81 -15.81 1.74
C GLU A 398 -8.77 -16.87 1.30
N LYS A 399 -8.52 -16.97 0.00
CA LYS A 399 -7.39 -17.76 -0.52
C LYS A 399 -6.04 -17.20 -0.07
N THR A 400 -5.99 -15.90 0.25
CA THR A 400 -4.76 -15.14 0.56
C THR A 400 -4.00 -15.69 1.78
N PRO A 401 -4.63 -15.92 2.95
CA PRO A 401 -3.92 -16.49 4.10
C PRO A 401 -3.45 -17.92 3.87
N PHE A 402 -4.22 -18.74 3.14
CA PHE A 402 -3.77 -20.09 2.77
C PHE A 402 -2.49 -20.05 1.91
N VAL A 403 -2.47 -19.21 0.87
CA VAL A 403 -1.31 -19.03 -0.02
C VAL A 403 -0.10 -18.51 0.75
N ALA A 404 -0.30 -17.54 1.65
CA ALA A 404 0.78 -17.04 2.51
C ALA A 404 1.30 -18.11 3.47
N GLY A 405 0.42 -18.95 4.04
CA GLY A 405 0.81 -20.07 4.89
C GLY A 405 1.67 -21.08 4.14
N ALA A 406 1.26 -21.45 2.91
CA ALA A 406 2.05 -22.30 2.02
C ALA A 406 3.39 -21.67 1.64
N ALA A 407 3.43 -20.35 1.39
CA ALA A 407 4.67 -19.64 1.11
C ALA A 407 5.62 -19.63 2.34
N PHE A 408 5.12 -19.40 3.54
CA PHE A 408 5.91 -19.46 4.78
C PHE A 408 6.46 -20.86 5.05
N LEU A 409 5.67 -21.91 4.79
CA LEU A 409 6.14 -23.29 4.83
C LEU A 409 7.28 -23.53 3.84
N LEU A 410 7.10 -23.14 2.58
CA LEU A 410 8.10 -23.31 1.54
C LEU A 410 9.39 -22.56 1.87
N VAL A 411 9.29 -21.28 2.23
CA VAL A 411 10.45 -20.45 2.60
C VAL A 411 11.15 -21.01 3.82
N GLY A 412 10.40 -21.42 4.85
CA GLY A 412 10.97 -22.03 6.05
C GLY A 412 11.70 -23.34 5.75
N VAL A 413 11.16 -24.20 4.88
CA VAL A 413 11.82 -25.44 4.43
C VAL A 413 13.08 -25.13 3.62
N LEU A 414 13.03 -24.16 2.70
CA LEU A 414 14.19 -23.71 1.93
C LEU A 414 15.29 -23.15 2.84
N LEU A 415 14.93 -22.39 3.87
CA LEU A 415 15.86 -21.85 4.87
C LEU A 415 16.50 -22.92 5.77
N ARG A 416 15.95 -24.15 5.82
CA ARG A 416 16.57 -25.27 6.54
C ARG A 416 17.74 -25.92 5.79
N MET A 417 17.85 -25.69 4.47
CA MET A 417 18.97 -26.24 3.71
C MET A 417 20.28 -25.66 4.26
N LYS A 418 21.30 -26.50 4.48
CA LYS A 418 22.54 -26.07 5.16
C LYS A 418 23.19 -24.85 4.49
N ALA A 419 23.16 -24.79 3.16
CA ALA A 419 23.69 -23.68 2.37
C ALA A 419 22.91 -22.35 2.55
N THR A 420 21.59 -22.40 2.69
CA THR A 420 20.75 -21.21 2.84
C THR A 420 20.74 -20.68 4.27
N ALA A 421 20.76 -21.55 5.28
CA ALA A 421 20.94 -21.16 6.67
C ALA A 421 22.31 -20.47 6.89
N ALA A 422 23.36 -21.02 6.29
CA ALA A 422 24.69 -20.41 6.29
C ALA A 422 24.67 -19.05 5.56
N ALA A 423 24.02 -18.96 4.40
CA ALA A 423 23.88 -17.69 3.67
C ALA A 423 23.10 -16.63 4.46
N LEU A 424 22.07 -17.01 5.23
CA LEU A 424 21.36 -16.10 6.12
C LEU A 424 22.27 -15.61 7.26
N ALA A 425 23.02 -16.52 7.89
CA ALA A 425 23.97 -16.16 8.94
C ALA A 425 25.11 -15.25 8.42
N GLU A 426 25.62 -15.50 7.21
CA GLU A 426 26.56 -14.63 6.50
C GLU A 426 25.94 -13.27 6.16
N GLY A 427 24.69 -13.25 5.72
CA GLY A 427 23.93 -12.03 5.46
C GLY A 427 23.76 -11.17 6.71
N LEU A 428 23.47 -11.78 7.86
CA LEU A 428 23.43 -11.09 9.16
C LEU A 428 24.81 -10.56 9.55
N ALA A 429 25.90 -11.30 9.28
CA ALA A 429 27.28 -10.81 9.47
C ALA A 429 27.54 -9.55 8.63
N ALA A 430 27.20 -9.61 7.35
CA ALA A 430 27.38 -8.51 6.41
C ALA A 430 26.54 -7.29 6.81
N LEU A 431 25.35 -7.51 7.37
CA LEU A 431 24.50 -6.46 7.91
C LEU A 431 25.12 -5.83 9.17
N HIS A 432 25.64 -6.64 10.10
CA HIS A 432 26.34 -6.15 11.30
C HIS A 432 27.58 -5.31 10.94
N ALA A 433 28.43 -5.80 10.03
CA ALA A 433 29.62 -5.08 9.57
C ALA A 433 29.26 -3.73 8.92
N ARG A 434 28.09 -3.65 8.29
CA ARG A 434 27.56 -2.43 7.68
C ARG A 434 26.96 -1.48 8.71
N LEU A 435 26.33 -1.95 9.77
CA LEU A 435 25.61 -1.14 10.78
C LEU A 435 26.49 -0.15 11.58
N SER A 436 27.81 -0.14 11.37
CA SER A 436 28.80 0.71 12.03
C SER A 436 28.85 2.18 11.56
N SER A 437 28.15 2.57 10.48
CA SER A 437 28.15 3.96 9.98
C SER A 437 26.76 4.63 9.99
N ARG A 438 26.74 5.96 10.16
CA ARG A 438 25.52 6.79 10.20
C ARG A 438 24.62 6.65 8.98
N ARG A 439 25.19 6.38 7.79
CA ARG A 439 24.42 6.15 6.54
C ARG A 439 23.84 4.74 6.46
N THR A 440 24.52 3.76 7.05
CA THR A 440 24.08 2.37 7.08
C THR A 440 23.08 2.09 8.19
N VAL A 441 23.10 2.84 9.29
CA VAL A 441 22.01 2.86 10.28
C VAL A 441 20.69 3.24 9.62
N ALA A 442 20.69 4.28 8.78
CA ALA A 442 19.48 4.69 8.07
C ALA A 442 18.97 3.65 7.08
N PHE A 443 19.88 3.06 6.31
CA PHE A 443 19.55 2.00 5.38
C PHE A 443 19.07 0.73 6.09
N ALA A 444 19.71 0.33 7.18
CA ALA A 444 19.35 -0.86 7.94
C ALA A 444 18.03 -0.69 8.69
N THR A 445 17.76 0.50 9.25
CA THR A 445 16.43 0.81 9.80
C THR A 445 15.35 0.72 8.72
N LEU A 446 15.58 1.26 7.53
CA LEU A 446 14.64 1.14 6.40
C LEU A 446 14.52 -0.32 5.94
N LEU A 447 15.61 -1.08 5.95
CA LEU A 447 15.61 -2.49 5.59
C LEU A 447 14.84 -3.35 6.60
N VAL A 448 14.99 -3.10 7.90
CA VAL A 448 14.21 -3.77 8.94
C VAL A 448 12.75 -3.35 8.86
N ALA A 449 12.46 -2.06 8.62
CA ALA A 449 11.10 -1.59 8.32
C ALA A 449 10.51 -2.32 7.10
N LEU A 450 11.28 -2.50 6.04
CA LEU A 450 10.83 -3.12 4.79
C LEU A 450 10.73 -4.65 4.84
N LEU A 451 11.61 -5.34 5.58
CA LEU A 451 11.65 -6.80 5.63
C LEU A 451 10.85 -7.40 6.78
N VAL A 452 10.72 -6.67 7.90
CA VAL A 452 10.04 -7.16 9.10
C VAL A 452 8.63 -6.60 9.22
N TRP A 453 8.45 -5.30 8.98
CA TRP A 453 7.19 -4.60 9.26
C TRP A 453 6.31 -4.43 8.02
N LEU A 454 6.89 -4.08 6.87
CA LEU A 454 6.13 -3.87 5.65
C LEU A 454 5.30 -5.10 5.25
N PRO A 455 5.83 -6.36 5.27
CA PRO A 455 5.04 -7.53 4.90
C PRO A 455 3.79 -7.70 5.76
N SER A 456 3.88 -7.37 7.05
CA SER A 456 2.75 -7.39 8.00
C SER A 456 1.63 -6.42 7.63
N HIS A 457 1.92 -5.41 6.82
CA HIS A 457 1.01 -4.33 6.47
C HIS A 457 0.74 -4.19 4.95
N LEU A 458 1.34 -5.03 4.09
CA LEU A 458 1.18 -4.92 2.63
C LEU A 458 -0.28 -5.06 2.17
N LEU A 459 -1.00 -6.07 2.68
CA LEU A 459 -2.40 -6.27 2.34
C LEU A 459 -3.28 -5.07 2.76
N PRO A 460 -3.26 -4.61 4.02
CA PRO A 460 -4.07 -3.47 4.40
C PRO A 460 -3.64 -2.18 3.70
N PHE A 461 -2.35 -1.94 3.45
CA PHE A 461 -1.92 -0.81 2.63
C PHE A 461 -2.37 -0.91 1.17
N GLY A 462 -2.39 -2.11 0.60
CA GLY A 462 -2.88 -2.35 -0.75
C GLY A 462 -4.38 -2.11 -0.88
N ARG A 463 -5.18 -2.62 0.08
CA ARG A 463 -6.61 -2.30 0.20
C ARG A 463 -6.82 -0.81 0.39
N TRP A 464 -6.00 -0.17 1.23
CA TRP A 464 -6.08 1.28 1.42
C TRP A 464 -5.75 2.07 0.13
N ALA A 465 -4.74 1.61 -0.60
CA ALA A 465 -4.35 2.21 -1.86
C ALA A 465 -5.47 2.11 -2.91
N LYS A 466 -6.19 0.97 -2.93
CA LYS A 466 -7.26 0.68 -3.87
C LYS A 466 -8.58 1.37 -3.49
N ASP A 467 -9.05 1.16 -2.26
CA ASP A 467 -10.43 1.41 -1.82
C ASP A 467 -10.54 2.56 -0.79
N ASN A 468 -9.50 3.40 -0.66
CA ASN A 468 -9.34 4.42 0.38
C ASN A 468 -9.14 3.84 1.78
N ALA A 469 -10.07 3.94 2.73
CA ALA A 469 -9.94 3.25 4.02
C ALA A 469 -10.97 2.12 4.10
N ALA A 470 -10.71 1.10 4.94
CA ALA A 470 -11.73 0.09 5.20
C ALA A 470 -13.04 0.77 5.64
N GLN A 471 -14.17 0.34 5.06
CA GLN A 471 -15.53 0.90 5.23
C GLN A 471 -15.73 2.36 4.83
N TYR A 472 -14.77 2.98 4.13
CA TYR A 472 -14.94 4.37 3.68
C TYR A 472 -16.19 4.58 2.82
N ALA A 473 -16.48 3.66 1.90
CA ALA A 473 -17.64 3.76 1.02
C ALA A 473 -18.96 3.75 1.82
N ASP A 474 -19.06 2.85 2.81
CA ASP A 474 -20.23 2.75 3.68
C ASP A 474 -20.41 4.00 4.54
N GLU A 475 -19.34 4.51 5.14
CA GLU A 475 -19.41 5.74 5.94
C GLU A 475 -19.77 6.98 5.13
N ALA A 476 -19.27 7.08 3.88
CA ALA A 476 -19.67 8.13 2.97
C ALA A 476 -21.16 8.03 2.63
N ARG A 477 -21.67 6.81 2.41
CA ARG A 477 -23.10 6.53 2.20
C ARG A 477 -23.92 6.90 3.44
N TYR A 478 -23.56 6.42 4.63
CA TYR A 478 -24.26 6.72 5.89
C TYR A 478 -24.29 8.22 6.21
N THR A 479 -23.20 8.94 5.93
CA THR A 479 -23.15 10.41 6.10
C THR A 479 -24.15 11.11 5.20
N ARG A 480 -24.18 10.75 3.91
CA ARG A 480 -25.13 11.34 2.94
C ARG A 480 -26.56 11.00 3.29
N LEU A 481 -26.81 9.75 3.68
CA LEU A 481 -28.13 9.28 4.05
C LEU A 481 -28.66 10.00 5.29
N GLY A 482 -27.83 10.21 6.30
CA GLY A 482 -28.21 11.02 7.46
C GLY A 482 -28.59 12.45 7.07
N LEU A 483 -27.82 13.10 6.20
CA LEU A 483 -28.15 14.45 5.70
C LEU A 483 -29.47 14.47 4.92
N LEU A 484 -29.71 13.47 4.08
CA LEU A 484 -30.95 13.33 3.30
C LEU A 484 -32.17 13.14 4.22
N ILE A 485 -32.08 12.20 5.16
CA ILE A 485 -33.14 11.97 6.16
C ILE A 485 -33.43 13.26 6.93
N LYS A 486 -32.40 14.01 7.34
CA LYS A 486 -32.57 15.29 8.04
C LYS A 486 -33.32 16.33 7.20
N ALA A 487 -33.12 16.37 5.89
CA ALA A 487 -33.80 17.30 5.00
C ALA A 487 -35.27 16.93 4.77
N GLU A 488 -35.55 15.62 4.65
CA GLU A 488 -36.83 15.08 4.21
C GLU A 488 -37.83 14.76 5.32
N THR A 489 -37.40 14.75 6.58
CA THR A 489 -38.22 14.32 7.73
C THR A 489 -38.33 15.40 8.81
N LYS A 490 -39.35 15.32 9.65
CA LYS A 490 -39.53 16.16 10.85
C LYS A 490 -38.59 15.75 11.99
N GLU A 491 -38.33 16.65 12.95
CA GLU A 491 -37.38 16.40 14.04
C GLU A 491 -37.74 15.22 14.95
N ASP A 492 -39.03 14.94 15.12
CA ASP A 492 -39.56 13.83 15.92
C ASP A 492 -39.67 12.50 15.15
N PHE A 493 -39.33 12.50 13.86
CA PHE A 493 -39.41 11.32 13.00
C PHE A 493 -38.42 10.24 13.46
N ARG A 494 -38.92 9.03 13.77
CA ARG A 494 -38.09 7.96 14.36
C ARG A 494 -37.54 7.02 13.29
N ILE A 495 -36.23 6.79 13.29
CA ILE A 495 -35.54 5.91 12.36
C ILE A 495 -34.99 4.67 13.06
N ALA A 496 -34.90 3.54 12.37
CA ALA A 496 -34.26 2.31 12.85
C ALA A 496 -33.02 1.99 12.00
N VAL A 497 -31.90 1.70 12.67
CA VAL A 497 -30.59 1.47 12.01
C VAL A 497 -29.89 0.26 12.61
N ALA A 498 -29.15 -0.48 11.77
CA ALA A 498 -28.15 -1.44 12.24
C ALA A 498 -26.82 -0.71 12.55
N ALA A 499 -26.35 0.15 11.63
CA ALA A 499 -25.20 1.01 11.84
C ALA A 499 -25.59 2.31 12.60
N ALA A 500 -25.46 2.28 13.92
CA ALA A 500 -25.84 3.38 14.82
C ALA A 500 -24.94 4.64 14.76
N GLY A 501 -23.87 4.65 13.97
CA GLY A 501 -22.88 5.72 13.96
C GLY A 501 -23.24 6.95 13.14
N ALA A 502 -22.83 6.95 11.88
CA ALA A 502 -22.85 8.16 11.05
C ALA A 502 -24.28 8.60 10.69
N THR A 503 -25.16 7.67 10.29
CA THR A 503 -26.54 8.01 9.88
C THR A 503 -27.28 8.74 11.00
N PRO A 504 -27.35 8.23 12.25
CA PRO A 504 -28.06 8.93 13.34
C PRO A 504 -27.44 10.28 13.70
N TYR A 505 -26.10 10.38 13.66
CA TYR A 505 -25.40 11.62 13.94
C TYR A 505 -25.77 12.73 12.95
N PHE A 506 -25.80 12.43 11.65
CA PHE A 506 -26.13 13.43 10.63
C PHE A 506 -27.64 13.63 10.45
N ALA A 507 -28.45 12.59 10.65
CA ALA A 507 -29.91 12.67 10.62
C ALA A 507 -30.47 13.58 11.71
N GLN A 508 -29.84 13.56 12.90
CA GLN A 508 -30.36 14.27 14.08
C GLN A 508 -31.83 13.94 14.32
N ARG A 509 -32.14 12.64 14.30
CA ARG A 509 -33.47 12.07 14.52
C ARG A 509 -33.44 11.08 15.67
N PRO A 510 -34.52 10.94 16.46
CA PRO A 510 -34.66 9.81 17.37
C PRO A 510 -34.39 8.51 16.61
N THR A 511 -33.49 7.68 17.14
CA THR A 511 -32.97 6.51 16.44
C THR A 511 -33.05 5.29 17.32
N GLU A 512 -33.70 4.25 16.81
CA GLU A 512 -33.70 2.90 17.36
C GLU A 512 -32.48 2.13 16.85
N ASP A 513 -31.63 1.69 17.78
CA ASP A 513 -30.43 0.91 17.50
C ASP A 513 -30.79 -0.57 17.52
N LEU A 514 -30.93 -1.16 16.32
CA LEU A 514 -31.41 -2.53 16.16
C LEU A 514 -30.47 -3.58 16.75
N LEU A 515 -29.18 -3.26 16.93
CA LEU A 515 -28.16 -4.15 17.49
C LEU A 515 -27.94 -3.93 18.99
N GLY A 516 -28.64 -2.97 19.60
CA GLY A 516 -28.68 -2.83 21.05
C GLY A 516 -27.46 -2.19 21.69
N LYS A 517 -26.63 -1.46 20.94
CA LYS A 517 -25.48 -0.76 21.54
C LYS A 517 -25.94 0.43 22.39
N ASN A 518 -26.98 1.12 21.96
CA ASN A 518 -27.61 2.24 22.62
C ASN A 518 -29.05 1.96 23.07
N ASP A 519 -29.44 0.67 23.09
CA ASP A 519 -30.76 0.21 23.53
C ASP A 519 -30.61 -0.80 24.68
N ALA A 520 -31.29 -0.54 25.80
CA ALA A 520 -31.17 -1.34 27.01
C ALA A 520 -31.93 -2.67 26.89
N HIS A 521 -33.06 -2.72 26.18
CA HIS A 521 -33.83 -3.96 26.02
C HIS A 521 -33.06 -4.95 25.16
N VAL A 522 -32.62 -4.52 23.97
CA VAL A 522 -31.92 -5.38 23.01
C VAL A 522 -30.61 -5.92 23.57
N ALA A 523 -29.84 -5.11 24.31
CA ALA A 523 -28.58 -5.54 24.92
C ALA A 523 -28.73 -6.73 25.90
N HIS A 524 -29.90 -6.88 26.54
CA HIS A 524 -30.18 -7.90 27.56
C HIS A 524 -30.81 -9.19 27.00
N LEU A 525 -31.07 -9.23 25.68
CA LEU A 525 -31.56 -10.41 25.00
C LEU A 525 -30.49 -11.51 24.95
N ALA A 526 -30.96 -12.74 24.72
CA ALA A 526 -30.07 -13.84 24.34
C ALA A 526 -29.62 -13.64 22.88
N PRO A 527 -28.39 -14.05 22.52
CA PRO A 527 -27.93 -13.95 21.14
C PRO A 527 -28.79 -14.81 20.20
N ARG A 528 -29.01 -14.31 18.99
CA ARG A 528 -29.73 -14.95 17.89
C ARG A 528 -28.71 -15.30 16.80
N GLY A 529 -28.65 -16.58 16.42
CA GLY A 529 -27.74 -17.07 15.39
C GLY A 529 -26.30 -17.31 15.88
N VAL A 530 -25.31 -17.08 15.00
CA VAL A 530 -23.89 -17.28 15.29
C VAL A 530 -23.35 -16.13 16.13
N PHE A 531 -22.53 -16.45 17.14
CA PHE A 531 -21.90 -15.43 17.99
C PHE A 531 -21.01 -14.48 17.17
N SER A 532 -21.41 -13.21 17.14
CA SER A 532 -20.60 -12.11 16.60
C SER A 532 -20.59 -10.95 17.59
N PRO A 533 -19.42 -10.50 18.08
CA PRO A 533 -19.32 -9.53 19.15
C PRO A 533 -20.15 -8.26 18.92
N GLY A 534 -21.29 -8.18 19.61
CA GLY A 534 -22.22 -7.04 19.56
C GLY A 534 -23.01 -6.88 18.27
N HIS A 535 -23.15 -7.95 17.48
CA HIS A 535 -23.93 -7.98 16.24
C HIS A 535 -24.85 -9.22 16.19
N ASP A 536 -25.23 -9.74 17.35
CA ASP A 536 -25.93 -11.02 17.52
C ASP A 536 -27.25 -10.89 18.28
N LYS A 537 -27.77 -9.68 18.52
CA LYS A 537 -29.02 -9.44 19.27
C LYS A 537 -29.87 -8.40 18.53
N TRP A 538 -31.16 -8.71 18.34
CA TRP A 538 -32.15 -7.77 17.80
C TRP A 538 -33.58 -8.22 18.16
N ASP A 539 -34.50 -7.27 18.21
CA ASP A 539 -35.93 -7.51 18.44
C ASP A 539 -36.76 -6.51 17.62
N TYR A 540 -37.31 -6.97 16.50
CA TYR A 540 -38.13 -6.14 15.62
C TYR A 540 -39.49 -5.79 16.23
N ALA A 541 -40.04 -6.64 17.10
CA ALA A 541 -41.33 -6.38 17.73
C ALA A 541 -41.23 -5.18 18.67
N TYR A 542 -40.18 -5.15 19.47
CA TYR A 542 -39.84 -4.01 20.30
C TYR A 542 -39.45 -2.78 19.46
N SER A 543 -38.42 -2.92 18.61
CA SER A 543 -37.78 -1.77 17.94
C SER A 543 -38.66 -1.08 16.90
N LEU A 544 -39.57 -1.83 16.25
CA LEU A 544 -40.44 -1.30 15.20
C LEU A 544 -41.88 -1.15 15.68
N GLY A 545 -42.38 -2.13 16.42
CA GLY A 545 -43.76 -2.15 16.94
C GLY A 545 -43.94 -1.18 18.11
N GLU A 546 -43.30 -1.49 19.25
CA GLU A 546 -43.47 -0.71 20.49
C GLU A 546 -42.84 0.68 20.40
N ARG A 547 -41.62 0.75 19.85
CA ARG A 547 -40.86 2.00 19.69
C ARG A 547 -41.33 2.82 18.47
N ASN A 548 -42.25 2.29 17.67
CA ASN A 548 -42.93 3.01 16.58
C ASN A 548 -41.97 3.69 15.58
N ALA A 549 -40.89 3.01 15.19
CA ALA A 549 -40.03 3.49 14.10
C ALA A 549 -40.84 3.66 12.80
N GLN A 550 -40.50 4.68 12.01
CA GLN A 550 -41.22 5.01 10.77
C GLN A 550 -40.40 4.70 9.51
N LEU A 551 -39.07 4.63 9.63
CA LEU A 551 -38.15 4.28 8.55
C LEU A 551 -37.12 3.27 9.05
N ILE A 552 -37.02 2.13 8.37
CA ILE A 552 -35.91 1.19 8.54
C ILE A 552 -34.87 1.55 7.49
N VAL A 553 -33.74 2.08 7.96
CA VAL A 553 -32.62 2.44 7.10
C VAL A 553 -31.81 1.20 6.71
N GLU A 554 -31.58 0.31 7.66
CA GLU A 554 -30.82 -0.92 7.46
C GLU A 554 -31.38 -1.98 8.41
N ALA A 555 -31.79 -3.12 7.86
CA ALA A 555 -32.27 -4.26 8.63
C ALA A 555 -31.13 -5.27 8.91
N VAL A 556 -31.29 -6.07 9.97
CA VAL A 556 -30.33 -7.07 10.46
C VAL A 556 -30.85 -8.49 10.20
N ASP A 557 -30.08 -9.32 9.49
CA ASP A 557 -30.24 -10.78 9.32
C ASP A 557 -31.69 -11.29 9.43
N ARG A 558 -32.56 -10.79 8.55
CA ARG A 558 -34.00 -11.10 8.53
C ARG A 558 -34.26 -12.53 8.09
N ASN A 559 -35.20 -13.20 8.73
CA ASN A 559 -35.80 -14.45 8.22
C ASN A 559 -37.25 -14.21 7.76
N ASP A 560 -37.87 -15.24 7.18
CA ASP A 560 -39.25 -15.16 6.67
C ASP A 560 -40.27 -14.66 7.72
N ALA A 561 -40.04 -14.97 9.01
CA ALA A 561 -40.89 -14.51 10.10
C ALA A 561 -40.68 -13.02 10.42
N ASP A 562 -39.43 -12.53 10.39
CA ASP A 562 -39.13 -11.11 10.53
C ASP A 562 -39.73 -10.31 9.37
N ASP A 563 -39.62 -10.83 8.14
CA ASP A 563 -40.16 -10.19 6.94
C ASP A 563 -41.69 -10.10 6.99
N ALA A 564 -42.35 -11.19 7.39
CA ALA A 564 -43.79 -11.21 7.61
C ALA A 564 -44.22 -10.21 8.70
N TYR A 565 -43.46 -10.12 9.80
CA TYR A 565 -43.76 -9.19 10.89
C TYR A 565 -43.57 -7.72 10.47
N ILE A 566 -42.45 -7.40 9.81
CA ILE A 566 -42.16 -6.06 9.29
C ILE A 566 -43.26 -5.63 8.30
N ALA A 567 -43.65 -6.51 7.38
CA ALA A 567 -44.75 -6.26 6.47
C ALA A 567 -46.09 -6.02 7.21
N SER A 568 -46.37 -6.76 8.29
CA SER A 568 -47.59 -6.59 9.09
C SER A 568 -47.69 -5.22 9.77
N LEU A 569 -46.56 -4.54 10.02
CA LEU A 569 -46.51 -3.18 10.56
C LEU A 569 -46.72 -2.09 9.48
N GLY A 570 -46.89 -2.49 8.21
CA GLY A 570 -47.11 -1.59 7.08
C GLY A 570 -45.83 -1.03 6.45
N PHE A 571 -44.67 -1.68 6.66
CA PHE A 571 -43.43 -1.27 6.01
C PHE A 571 -43.36 -1.75 4.55
N LYS A 572 -42.97 -0.85 3.65
CA LYS A 572 -42.78 -1.11 2.22
C LYS A 572 -41.43 -0.58 1.75
N GLU A 573 -40.82 -1.27 0.79
CA GLU A 573 -39.53 -0.88 0.23
C GLU A 573 -39.65 0.42 -0.58
N LEU A 574 -38.71 1.33 -0.38
CA LEU A 574 -38.60 2.58 -1.11
C LEU A 574 -37.85 2.34 -2.44
N GLY A 575 -38.45 2.75 -3.56
CA GLY A 575 -37.80 2.78 -4.88
C GLY A 575 -37.96 1.53 -5.77
N GLY A 576 -38.77 0.54 -5.37
CA GLY A 576 -39.10 -0.64 -6.20
C GLY A 576 -37.92 -1.59 -6.45
N GLU A 577 -37.90 -2.32 -7.58
CA GLU A 577 -36.83 -3.30 -7.93
C GLU A 577 -35.43 -2.66 -8.11
N THR A 578 -35.37 -1.33 -8.28
CA THR A 578 -34.14 -0.53 -8.34
C THR A 578 -33.80 0.16 -6.99
N GLY A 579 -34.51 -0.20 -5.92
CA GLY A 579 -34.57 0.53 -4.65
C GLY A 579 -33.32 0.47 -3.78
N ASN A 580 -33.31 1.30 -2.73
CA ASN A 580 -32.19 1.47 -1.80
C ASN A 580 -32.26 0.55 -0.55
N HIS A 581 -33.13 -0.47 -0.59
CA HIS A 581 -33.42 -1.42 0.49
C HIS A 581 -33.96 -0.81 1.81
N MET A 582 -34.24 0.49 1.85
CA MET A 582 -34.90 1.12 2.99
C MET A 582 -36.40 0.81 2.97
N LEU A 583 -36.98 0.65 4.16
CA LEU A 583 -38.40 0.35 4.31
C LEU A 583 -39.10 1.51 5.01
N LEU A 584 -40.10 2.10 4.38
CA LEU A 584 -40.91 3.18 4.94
C LEU A 584 -42.26 2.65 5.40
N ARG A 585 -42.70 3.07 6.58
CA ARG A 585 -44.01 2.72 7.10
C ARG A 585 -45.12 3.47 6.36
N ASP A 586 -46.23 2.79 6.09
CA ASP A 586 -47.43 3.38 5.51
C ASP A 586 -47.91 4.57 6.37
N GLY A 587 -48.23 5.68 5.71
CA GLY A 587 -48.63 6.92 6.37
C GLY A 587 -47.48 7.74 7.01
N ALA A 588 -46.21 7.34 6.86
CA ALA A 588 -45.09 8.14 7.34
C ALA A 588 -44.99 9.51 6.63
N ASP A 589 -44.71 10.54 7.43
CA ASP A 589 -44.65 11.95 7.02
C ASP A 589 -43.25 12.30 6.50
N VAL A 590 -43.08 12.14 5.19
CA VAL A 590 -41.86 12.43 4.43
C VAL A 590 -42.21 13.44 3.34
N LYS A 591 -41.39 14.48 3.18
CA LYS A 591 -41.66 15.55 2.20
C LYS A 591 -41.64 15.05 0.76
N ASP A 592 -40.54 14.40 0.34
CA ASP A 592 -40.40 13.81 -0.98
C ASP A 592 -40.00 12.32 -0.89
N ARG A 593 -40.97 11.45 -1.18
CA ARG A 593 -40.80 9.99 -1.14
C ARG A 593 -39.96 9.46 -2.29
N GLU A 594 -40.00 10.10 -3.46
CA GLU A 594 -39.22 9.67 -4.62
C GLU A 594 -37.75 9.97 -4.39
N LEU A 595 -37.45 11.17 -3.87
CA LEU A 595 -36.10 11.61 -3.57
C LEU A 595 -35.44 10.80 -2.45
N LEU A 596 -36.20 10.44 -1.41
CA LEU A 596 -35.74 9.51 -0.36
C LEU A 596 -35.60 8.06 -0.88
N GLY A 597 -36.33 7.69 -1.94
CA GLY A 597 -36.33 6.37 -2.57
C GLY A 597 -35.29 6.16 -3.67
N LEU A 598 -34.52 7.19 -4.03
CA LEU A 598 -33.42 7.06 -4.99
C LEU A 598 -32.38 6.04 -4.52
N ASP A 599 -31.73 5.34 -5.45
CA ASP A 599 -30.58 4.48 -5.16
C ASP A 599 -29.42 5.32 -4.60
N GLN A 600 -29.18 5.13 -3.30
CA GLN A 600 -28.16 5.85 -2.52
C GLN A 600 -26.77 5.20 -2.63
N THR A 601 -26.63 4.11 -3.41
CA THR A 601 -25.31 3.54 -3.72
C THR A 601 -24.63 4.30 -4.88
N ASN A 602 -25.41 4.99 -5.72
CA ASN A 602 -24.91 5.85 -6.78
C ASN A 602 -24.71 7.30 -6.30
N ASN A 603 -23.45 7.77 -6.33
CA ASN A 603 -23.09 9.12 -5.89
C ASN A 603 -23.81 10.24 -6.67
N ASP A 604 -24.11 10.02 -7.95
CA ASP A 604 -24.73 11.04 -8.81
C ASP A 604 -26.19 11.28 -8.43
N ASN A 605 -26.90 10.22 -8.01
CA ASN A 605 -28.28 10.30 -7.53
C ASN A 605 -28.39 11.14 -6.25
N ILE A 606 -27.50 10.92 -5.29
CA ILE A 606 -27.49 11.67 -4.02
C ILE A 606 -27.07 13.14 -4.26
N ALA A 607 -26.07 13.36 -5.12
CA ALA A 607 -25.64 14.72 -5.45
C ALA A 607 -26.77 15.50 -6.15
N GLY A 608 -27.51 14.86 -7.05
CA GLY A 608 -28.70 15.43 -7.69
C GLY A 608 -29.82 15.73 -6.69
N ALA A 609 -30.12 14.79 -5.80
CA ALA A 609 -31.14 14.92 -4.75
C ALA A 609 -30.83 16.06 -3.76
N LEU A 610 -29.59 16.18 -3.30
CA LEU A 610 -29.22 17.25 -2.37
C LEU A 610 -29.16 18.61 -3.07
N ALA A 611 -28.75 18.64 -4.35
CA ALA A 611 -28.76 19.87 -5.14
C ALA A 611 -30.19 20.38 -5.40
N SER A 612 -31.16 19.50 -5.67
CA SER A 612 -32.57 19.88 -5.85
C SER A 612 -33.21 20.40 -4.55
N LEU A 613 -32.73 19.95 -3.39
CA LEU A 613 -33.12 20.45 -2.07
C LEU A 613 -32.50 21.80 -1.68
N GLY A 614 -31.81 22.47 -2.60
CA GLY A 614 -31.24 23.79 -2.34
C GLY A 614 -30.02 23.78 -1.42
N HIS A 615 -29.37 22.62 -1.22
CA HIS A 615 -28.01 22.57 -0.67
C HIS A 615 -27.00 23.12 -1.69
N THR A 616 -27.14 24.40 -2.02
CA THR A 616 -26.13 25.18 -2.71
C THR A 616 -25.10 25.60 -1.67
N LEU A 617 -23.88 25.11 -1.80
CA LEU A 617 -22.80 25.43 -0.86
C LEU A 617 -21.62 26.04 -1.61
N PRO A 618 -20.93 27.02 -0.99
CA PRO A 618 -19.89 27.81 -1.62
C PRO A 618 -18.70 26.94 -2.06
N PRO A 619 -17.88 27.41 -3.01
CA PRO A 619 -16.82 26.62 -3.61
C PRO A 619 -15.79 26.10 -2.59
N ALA A 620 -15.24 24.94 -2.92
CA ALA A 620 -14.24 24.21 -2.16
C ALA A 620 -13.01 25.07 -1.79
N PHE A 621 -12.53 24.85 -0.56
CA PHE A 621 -11.25 25.35 -0.02
C PHE A 621 -11.19 26.87 0.19
N GLY A 622 -11.77 27.35 1.30
CA GLY A 622 -11.62 28.74 1.73
C GLY A 622 -10.25 29.03 2.33
N GLY A 623 -9.86 30.30 2.42
CA GLY A 623 -8.57 30.70 3.01
C GLY A 623 -8.36 30.22 4.46
N ALA A 624 -9.43 29.96 5.21
CA ALA A 624 -9.38 29.34 6.53
C ALA A 624 -8.94 27.86 6.49
N ASP A 625 -9.29 27.12 5.43
CA ASP A 625 -8.89 25.72 5.25
C ASP A 625 -7.40 25.61 4.90
N LEU A 626 -6.89 26.53 4.08
CA LEU A 626 -5.46 26.72 3.87
C LEU A 626 -4.77 27.12 5.18
N GLY A 627 -5.39 27.98 5.98
CA GLY A 627 -4.91 28.37 7.30
C GLY A 627 -4.77 27.19 8.26
N VAL A 628 -5.77 26.32 8.38
CA VAL A 628 -5.70 25.12 9.25
C VAL A 628 -4.63 24.15 8.76
N VAL A 629 -4.54 23.89 7.45
CA VAL A 629 -3.50 23.02 6.87
C VAL A 629 -2.10 23.62 7.05
N LEU A 630 -1.94 24.94 6.91
CA LEU A 630 -0.67 25.63 7.11
C LEU A 630 -0.28 25.71 8.58
N VAL A 631 -1.21 26.04 9.48
CA VAL A 631 -0.97 26.06 10.94
C VAL A 631 -0.64 24.66 11.42
N PHE A 632 -1.38 23.64 10.98
CA PHE A 632 -1.07 22.25 11.29
C PHE A 632 0.27 21.81 10.70
N GLY A 633 0.58 22.21 9.46
CA GLY A 633 1.86 21.99 8.80
C GLY A 633 3.02 22.67 9.54
N LEU A 634 2.83 23.90 10.04
CA LEU A 634 3.81 24.67 10.81
C LEU A 634 3.99 24.11 12.23
N VAL A 635 2.92 23.70 12.91
CA VAL A 635 2.98 23.03 14.22
C VAL A 635 3.64 21.66 14.07
N SER A 636 3.31 20.92 13.02
CA SER A 636 3.94 19.63 12.69
C SER A 636 5.42 19.80 12.34
N ALA A 637 5.79 20.86 11.60
CA ALA A 637 7.18 21.22 11.35
C ALA A 637 7.91 21.66 12.63
N ALA A 638 7.24 22.38 13.55
CA ALA A 638 7.80 22.80 14.82
C ALA A 638 7.99 21.62 15.81
N VAL A 639 7.04 20.68 15.85
CA VAL A 639 7.15 19.42 16.57
C VAL A 639 8.28 18.58 15.96
N ALA A 640 8.33 18.45 14.63
CA ALA A 640 9.42 17.79 13.92
C ALA A 640 10.78 18.45 14.19
N ARG A 641 10.83 19.78 14.35
CA ARG A 641 12.03 20.54 14.71
C ARG A 641 12.44 20.36 16.18
N ARG A 642 11.48 20.24 17.12
CA ARG A 642 11.76 19.90 18.52
C ARG A 642 12.25 18.45 18.69
N ILE A 643 11.76 17.52 17.86
CA ILE A 643 12.25 16.11 17.79
C ILE A 643 13.74 16.05 17.35
N VAL A 644 14.23 17.10 16.68
CA VAL A 644 15.60 17.20 16.16
C VAL A 644 16.58 17.81 17.18
N LYS A 645 16.11 18.44 18.26
CA LYS A 645 16.97 18.94 19.34
C LYS A 645 17.27 17.82 20.36
N ASP A 646 18.13 16.90 19.94
CA ASP A 646 18.90 15.97 20.80
C ASP A 646 20.29 15.97 20.12
N GLU A 647 21.25 16.69 20.71
CA GLU A 647 22.66 16.67 20.28
C GLU A 647 23.21 15.24 20.44
N ASP A 648 23.86 14.66 19.41
CA ASP A 648 25.33 14.64 19.38
C ASP A 648 26.01 13.81 18.26
N SER A 649 27.24 14.26 17.97
CA SER A 649 28.48 13.67 17.45
C SER A 649 28.49 12.39 16.60
N PHE A 650 28.78 12.53 15.29
CA PHE A 650 29.41 11.49 14.45
C PHE A 650 30.12 12.14 13.26
N ALA A 651 31.30 12.70 13.53
CA ALA A 651 32.37 12.89 12.57
C ALA A 651 33.50 11.93 12.98
N GLU A 652 34.23 11.41 12.01
CA GLU A 652 35.25 10.35 12.12
C GLU A 652 34.69 8.93 12.15
N LEU A 653 34.89 8.24 11.02
CA LEU A 653 35.11 6.80 10.86
C LEU A 653 35.10 6.52 9.34
N SER A 654 36.28 6.43 8.73
CA SER A 654 36.47 5.98 7.34
C SER A 654 37.76 5.14 7.28
N PRO A 655 37.72 3.88 6.82
CA PRO A 655 38.92 3.07 6.64
C PRO A 655 39.54 3.24 5.25
N GLU A 656 40.86 2.99 5.16
CA GLU A 656 41.70 3.09 3.95
C GLU A 656 41.51 1.96 2.92
N PRO A 657 41.88 2.19 1.64
CA PRO A 657 41.67 1.23 0.55
C PRO A 657 42.85 0.27 0.34
N PRO A 658 42.61 -0.97 -0.15
CA PRO A 658 43.65 -1.96 -0.44
C PRO A 658 44.37 -1.72 -1.79
N PRO A 659 45.55 -2.35 -2.01
CA PRO A 659 46.41 -2.06 -3.16
C PRO A 659 45.92 -2.67 -4.48
N ALA A 660 46.39 -2.09 -5.59
CA ALA A 660 45.91 -2.34 -6.95
C ALA A 660 46.44 -3.64 -7.58
N PRO A 661 45.67 -4.30 -8.48
CA PRO A 661 46.15 -5.45 -9.24
C PRO A 661 46.91 -5.06 -10.52
N ALA A 662 47.76 -5.98 -10.99
CA ALA A 662 48.77 -5.87 -12.04
C ALA A 662 48.25 -5.65 -13.48
N GLU A 663 49.15 -5.15 -14.36
CA GLU A 663 48.90 -4.65 -15.71
C GLU A 663 48.54 -5.72 -16.78
N LEU A 664 47.76 -5.29 -17.79
CA LEU A 664 47.28 -6.06 -18.95
C LEU A 664 48.18 -5.85 -20.19
N ASP A 665 48.18 -6.81 -21.12
CA ASP A 665 49.00 -6.79 -22.36
C ASP A 665 48.45 -5.91 -23.50
N GLU A 666 49.25 -5.70 -24.57
CA GLU A 666 48.94 -4.82 -25.70
C GLU A 666 47.77 -5.28 -26.60
N GLY A 667 47.53 -6.59 -26.74
CA GLY A 667 46.36 -7.09 -27.45
C GLY A 667 45.06 -6.84 -26.66
N GLN A 668 45.17 -6.86 -25.33
CA GLN A 668 44.07 -6.53 -24.42
C GLN A 668 43.79 -5.02 -24.37
N LYS A 669 44.84 -4.18 -24.45
CA LYS A 669 44.71 -2.71 -24.56
C LYS A 669 43.98 -2.28 -25.83
N GLN A 670 44.25 -2.92 -26.99
CA GLN A 670 43.52 -2.61 -28.23
C GLN A 670 42.04 -3.02 -28.21
N ALA A 671 41.68 -4.14 -27.57
CA ALA A 671 40.28 -4.55 -27.40
C ALA A 671 39.51 -3.63 -26.44
N LEU A 672 40.20 -3.01 -25.48
CA LEU A 672 39.63 -2.04 -24.53
C LEU A 672 39.54 -0.62 -25.10
N ALA A 673 40.43 -0.21 -26.01
CA ALA A 673 40.46 1.12 -26.62
C ALA A 673 39.14 1.53 -27.30
N GLY A 674 38.37 0.56 -27.80
CA GLY A 674 37.01 0.76 -28.31
C GLY A 674 35.93 0.89 -27.24
N ALA A 675 36.08 0.11 -26.17
CA ALA A 675 35.14 -0.01 -25.07
C ALA A 675 35.12 1.23 -24.15
N ASP A 676 36.10 2.12 -24.27
CA ASP A 676 36.26 3.32 -23.44
C ASP A 676 35.85 4.64 -24.13
N THR A 677 35.35 4.59 -25.37
CA THR A 677 34.79 5.78 -26.03
C THR A 677 33.49 6.24 -25.33
N HIS A 678 33.47 7.50 -24.87
CA HIS A 678 32.38 8.11 -24.09
C HIS A 678 31.05 8.29 -24.86
N ALA A 679 31.08 8.26 -26.19
CA ALA A 679 29.91 8.32 -27.06
C ALA A 679 30.13 7.43 -28.29
N ILE A 680 29.14 6.57 -28.61
CA ILE A 680 29.15 5.73 -29.81
C ILE A 680 28.02 6.23 -30.73
N PRO A 681 28.33 7.08 -31.75
CA PRO A 681 27.31 7.69 -32.60
C PRO A 681 26.38 6.69 -33.29
N THR A 682 26.86 5.49 -33.60
CA THR A 682 26.04 4.42 -34.20
C THR A 682 24.91 3.95 -33.28
N LEU A 683 25.10 3.99 -31.95
CA LEU A 683 24.04 3.65 -30.99
C LEU A 683 23.00 4.75 -30.86
N ASP A 684 23.39 6.02 -31.03
CA ASP A 684 22.43 7.12 -31.14
C ASP A 684 21.63 7.02 -32.45
N GLY A 685 22.26 6.62 -33.55
CA GLY A 685 21.56 6.26 -34.79
C GLY A 685 20.50 5.17 -34.61
N LEU A 686 20.85 4.07 -33.93
CA LEU A 686 19.92 2.98 -33.63
C LEU A 686 18.75 3.43 -32.74
N ARG A 687 18.98 4.34 -31.78
CA ARG A 687 17.90 4.98 -31.01
C ARG A 687 16.99 5.84 -31.88
N GLY A 688 17.56 6.53 -32.87
CA GLY A 688 16.82 7.28 -33.88
C GLY A 688 15.87 6.38 -34.67
N ILE A 689 16.36 5.22 -35.13
CA ILE A 689 15.54 4.21 -35.81
C ILE A 689 14.43 3.68 -34.88
N ALA A 690 14.78 3.33 -33.64
CA ALA A 690 13.83 2.81 -32.66
C ALA A 690 12.67 3.77 -32.39
N VAL A 691 12.95 5.07 -32.17
CA VAL A 691 11.88 6.05 -31.92
C VAL A 691 11.02 6.32 -33.14
N LEU A 692 11.62 6.37 -34.34
CA LEU A 692 10.86 6.54 -35.57
C LEU A 692 9.94 5.34 -35.85
N ALA A 693 10.37 4.12 -35.55
CA ALA A 693 9.52 2.93 -35.60
C ALA A 693 8.34 3.03 -34.61
N VAL A 694 8.58 3.46 -33.38
CA VAL A 694 7.51 3.68 -32.39
C VAL A 694 6.50 4.75 -32.84
N LEU A 695 6.97 5.85 -33.44
CA LEU A 695 6.09 6.88 -33.98
C LEU A 695 5.29 6.35 -35.17
N ALA A 696 5.91 5.58 -36.08
CA ALA A 696 5.23 4.94 -37.19
C ALA A 696 4.09 4.03 -36.71
N PHE A 697 4.31 3.24 -35.66
CA PHE A 697 3.29 2.39 -35.06
C PHE A 697 2.08 3.18 -34.55
N HIS A 698 2.31 4.19 -33.70
CA HIS A 698 1.19 4.92 -33.11
C HIS A 698 0.51 5.87 -34.11
N PHE A 699 1.23 6.32 -35.14
CA PHE A 699 0.62 7.10 -36.23
C PHE A 699 -0.09 6.20 -37.26
N ALA A 700 0.17 4.89 -37.27
CA ALA A 700 -0.57 3.93 -38.11
C ALA A 700 -2.07 3.95 -37.82
N TRP A 701 -2.49 4.36 -36.62
CA TRP A 701 -3.89 4.54 -36.25
C TRP A 701 -4.64 5.60 -37.09
N THR A 702 -3.91 6.40 -37.88
CA THR A 702 -4.49 7.35 -38.84
C THR A 702 -4.57 6.82 -40.26
N PHE A 703 -3.98 5.65 -40.54
CA PHE A 703 -3.96 5.04 -41.87
C PHE A 703 -5.18 4.15 -42.10
N PRO A 704 -5.77 4.18 -43.31
CA PRO A 704 -6.78 3.19 -43.69
C PRO A 704 -6.14 1.83 -43.97
N GLY A 705 -6.94 0.76 -43.92
CA GLY A 705 -6.49 -0.60 -44.23
C GLY A 705 -6.25 -1.48 -43.01
N ASP A 706 -6.94 -1.21 -41.91
CA ASP A 706 -7.03 -2.05 -40.72
C ASP A 706 -7.85 -3.34 -40.95
N ASP A 707 -8.84 -3.31 -41.85
CA ASP A 707 -9.57 -4.49 -42.34
C ASP A 707 -9.11 -4.92 -43.74
N PRO A 708 -8.33 -6.01 -43.85
CA PRO A 708 -7.91 -6.56 -45.14
C PRO A 708 -9.07 -7.02 -46.03
N ASN A 709 -10.22 -7.37 -45.46
CA ASN A 709 -11.37 -7.90 -46.20
C ASN A 709 -12.15 -6.82 -46.95
N ALA A 710 -12.01 -5.56 -46.53
CA ALA A 710 -12.62 -4.40 -47.18
C ALA A 710 -11.84 -3.92 -48.43
N ALA A 711 -10.68 -4.52 -48.73
CA ALA A 711 -9.79 -4.08 -49.80
C ALA A 711 -10.15 -4.68 -51.17
N HIS A 712 -10.90 -3.94 -51.98
CA HIS A 712 -11.33 -4.38 -53.32
C HIS A 712 -10.47 -3.83 -54.46
N GLY A 713 -9.84 -2.65 -54.30
CA GLY A 713 -8.99 -2.00 -55.30
C GLY A 713 -7.47 -2.14 -55.06
N LEU A 714 -6.65 -1.77 -56.07
CA LEU A 714 -5.19 -1.74 -55.95
C LEU A 714 -4.71 -0.78 -54.85
N VAL A 715 -5.35 0.38 -54.73
CA VAL A 715 -5.03 1.39 -53.72
C VAL A 715 -5.35 0.88 -52.31
N ASP A 716 -6.48 0.20 -52.12
CA ASP A 716 -6.86 -0.36 -50.82
C ASP A 716 -5.87 -1.46 -50.37
N LYS A 717 -5.40 -2.28 -51.31
CA LYS A 717 -4.36 -3.28 -51.03
C LYS A 717 -3.03 -2.63 -50.65
N ILE A 718 -2.65 -1.54 -51.31
CA ILE A 718 -1.46 -0.76 -50.92
C ILE A 718 -1.64 -0.18 -49.51
N ALA A 719 -2.84 0.33 -49.19
CA ALA A 719 -3.16 0.88 -47.87
C ALA A 719 -3.02 -0.20 -46.76
N VAL A 720 -3.58 -1.39 -46.98
CA VAL A 720 -3.47 -2.53 -46.04
C VAL A 720 -2.01 -2.92 -45.79
N HIS A 721 -1.20 -3.03 -46.85
CA HIS A 721 0.22 -3.38 -46.69
C HIS A 721 1.03 -2.29 -46.00
N LEU A 722 0.73 -1.02 -46.29
CA LEU A 722 1.38 0.12 -45.64
C LEU A 722 0.99 0.22 -44.15
N HIS A 723 -0.29 0.02 -43.83
CA HIS A 723 -0.78 -0.05 -42.46
C HIS A 723 -0.08 -1.19 -41.70
N ALA A 724 -0.03 -2.41 -42.25
CA ALA A 724 0.66 -3.55 -41.62
C ALA A 724 2.17 -3.30 -41.41
N PHE A 725 2.84 -2.64 -42.36
CA PHE A 725 4.24 -2.25 -42.23
C PHE A 725 4.44 -1.23 -41.10
N MET A 726 3.63 -0.17 -41.05
CA MET A 726 3.68 0.84 -39.98
C MET A 726 3.32 0.24 -38.62
N TRP A 727 2.33 -0.66 -38.59
CA TRP A 727 1.92 -1.39 -37.39
C TRP A 727 3.05 -2.24 -36.81
N SER A 728 3.98 -2.71 -37.64
CA SER A 728 5.16 -3.46 -37.16
C SER A 728 6.17 -2.58 -36.40
N GLY A 729 5.95 -1.26 -36.34
CA GLY A 729 6.80 -0.29 -35.66
C GLY A 729 6.88 -0.43 -34.13
N TRP A 730 5.96 -1.16 -33.48
CA TRP A 730 6.02 -1.42 -32.03
C TRP A 730 7.32 -2.14 -31.62
N THR A 731 7.92 -2.88 -32.56
CA THR A 731 9.24 -3.55 -32.40
C THR A 731 10.38 -2.57 -32.09
N GLY A 732 10.19 -1.26 -32.32
CA GLY A 732 11.11 -0.22 -31.87
C GLY A 732 11.32 -0.22 -30.35
N VAL A 733 10.31 -0.61 -29.56
CA VAL A 733 10.43 -0.75 -28.10
C VAL A 733 11.37 -1.91 -27.73
N ASP A 734 11.34 -3.03 -28.45
CA ASP A 734 12.27 -4.15 -28.24
C ASP A 734 13.72 -3.75 -28.54
N LEU A 735 13.94 -2.95 -29.58
CA LEU A 735 15.26 -2.39 -29.84
C LEU A 735 15.70 -1.46 -28.70
N PHE A 736 14.80 -0.65 -28.13
CA PHE A 736 15.11 0.14 -26.92
C PHE A 736 15.50 -0.76 -25.75
N PHE A 737 14.76 -1.83 -25.47
CA PHE A 737 15.07 -2.77 -24.39
C PHE A 737 16.48 -3.37 -24.54
N VAL A 738 16.85 -3.83 -25.73
CA VAL A 738 18.20 -4.36 -25.97
C VAL A 738 19.27 -3.28 -25.81
N LEU A 739 19.06 -2.08 -26.36
CA LEU A 739 19.98 -0.95 -26.24
C LEU A 739 20.15 -0.53 -24.76
N SER A 740 19.07 -0.48 -24.00
CA SER A 740 19.04 -0.14 -22.59
C SER A 740 19.83 -1.18 -21.79
N GLY A 741 19.54 -2.47 -21.97
CA GLY A 741 20.28 -3.57 -21.35
C GLY A 741 21.77 -3.52 -21.64
N TYR A 742 22.14 -3.27 -22.90
CA TYR A 742 23.54 -3.14 -23.33
C TYR A 742 24.26 -1.96 -22.66
N LEU A 743 23.68 -0.76 -22.77
CA LEU A 743 24.33 0.47 -22.32
C LEU A 743 24.46 0.55 -20.80
N ILE A 744 23.46 0.09 -20.06
CA ILE A 744 23.55 0.08 -18.61
C ILE A 744 24.58 -0.95 -18.14
N THR A 745 24.56 -2.15 -18.73
CA THR A 745 25.43 -3.24 -18.31
C THR A 745 26.87 -2.91 -18.65
N ARG A 746 27.15 -2.38 -19.85
CA ARG A 746 28.49 -1.97 -20.26
C ARG A 746 29.11 -1.02 -19.24
N GLY A 747 28.38 -0.02 -18.77
CA GLY A 747 28.84 0.93 -17.75
C GLY A 747 29.03 0.30 -16.36
N LEU A 748 28.22 -0.71 -16.00
CA LEU A 748 28.31 -1.41 -14.72
C LEU A 748 29.44 -2.44 -14.69
N VAL A 749 29.70 -3.14 -15.79
CA VAL A 749 30.79 -4.12 -15.88
C VAL A 749 32.14 -3.47 -16.20
N THR A 750 32.17 -2.14 -16.36
CA THR A 750 33.42 -1.38 -16.45
C THR A 750 34.22 -1.46 -15.16
N ASP A 751 35.54 -1.68 -15.28
CA ASP A 751 36.45 -1.64 -14.13
C ASP A 751 36.42 -0.27 -13.48
N SER A 752 36.35 -0.28 -12.15
CA SER A 752 36.27 0.94 -11.36
C SER A 752 36.83 0.66 -9.97
N LYS A 753 37.73 1.53 -9.51
CA LYS A 753 38.32 1.50 -8.17
C LYS A 753 37.34 1.96 -7.07
N LYS A 754 36.12 2.36 -7.45
CA LYS A 754 35.14 2.92 -6.51
C LYS A 754 34.40 1.84 -5.72
N PRO A 755 34.07 2.08 -4.45
CA PRO A 755 33.27 1.15 -3.65
C PRO A 755 31.93 0.82 -4.31
N LEU A 756 31.43 -0.40 -4.09
CA LEU A 756 30.16 -0.91 -4.64
C LEU A 756 29.00 0.08 -4.45
N GLY A 757 28.82 0.59 -3.23
CA GLY A 757 27.75 1.54 -2.91
C GLY A 757 27.87 2.86 -3.67
N THR A 758 29.09 3.36 -3.90
CA THR A 758 29.31 4.57 -4.70
C THR A 758 29.00 4.31 -6.16
N ARG A 759 29.36 3.14 -6.70
CA ARG A 759 29.05 2.75 -8.08
C ARG A 759 27.54 2.65 -8.32
N MET A 760 26.80 2.04 -7.39
CA MET A 760 25.34 1.97 -7.43
C MET A 760 24.68 3.35 -7.30
N LYS A 761 25.14 4.17 -6.33
CA LYS A 761 24.64 5.55 -6.16
C LYS A 761 24.82 6.38 -7.43
N MET A 762 26.03 6.37 -7.99
CA MET A 762 26.27 7.12 -9.23
C MET A 762 25.45 6.56 -10.38
N PHE A 763 25.26 5.24 -10.46
CA PHE A 763 24.39 4.65 -11.46
C PHE A 763 22.95 5.17 -11.36
N TRP A 764 22.30 5.00 -10.20
CA TRP A 764 20.91 5.43 -10.01
C TRP A 764 20.76 6.94 -10.15
N MET A 765 21.67 7.75 -9.60
CA MET A 765 21.55 9.20 -9.72
C MET A 765 21.62 9.69 -11.17
N ARG A 766 22.46 9.05 -12.01
CA ARG A 766 22.52 9.38 -13.44
C ARG A 766 21.25 9.00 -14.20
N ARG A 767 20.49 8.00 -13.72
CA ARG A 767 19.20 7.58 -14.31
C ARG A 767 18.07 8.47 -13.82
N VAL A 768 18.01 8.74 -12.52
CA VAL A 768 17.08 9.71 -11.92
C VAL A 768 17.18 11.06 -12.62
N LEU A 769 18.38 11.63 -12.76
CA LEU A 769 18.57 12.93 -13.43
C LEU A 769 18.25 12.93 -14.93
N ARG A 770 18.15 11.75 -15.56
CA ARG A 770 17.84 11.61 -16.98
C ARG A 770 16.36 11.39 -17.23
N ILE A 771 15.67 10.64 -16.36
CA ILE A 771 14.35 10.09 -16.63
C ILE A 771 13.29 10.81 -15.79
N PHE A 772 13.51 10.95 -14.49
CA PHE A 772 12.48 11.43 -13.57
C PHE A 772 11.99 12.86 -13.87
N PRO A 773 12.85 13.86 -14.20
CA PRO A 773 12.39 15.22 -14.41
C PRO A 773 11.29 15.32 -15.47
N LEU A 774 11.52 14.78 -16.68
CA LEU A 774 10.56 14.90 -17.77
C LEU A 774 9.34 14.00 -17.55
N TYR A 775 9.55 12.76 -17.08
CA TYR A 775 8.46 11.84 -16.76
C TYR A 775 7.46 12.48 -15.77
N TYR A 776 7.94 12.97 -14.62
CA TYR A 776 7.07 13.56 -13.61
C TYR A 776 6.51 14.91 -14.04
N ALA A 777 7.25 15.72 -14.81
CA ALA A 777 6.71 16.96 -15.34
C ALA A 777 5.50 16.73 -16.25
N VAL A 778 5.59 15.76 -17.17
CA VAL A 778 4.48 15.40 -18.05
C VAL A 778 3.35 14.72 -17.27
N LEU A 779 3.67 13.88 -16.28
CA LEU A 779 2.66 13.24 -15.44
C LEU A 779 1.85 14.27 -14.63
N ILE A 780 2.53 15.22 -13.97
CA ILE A 780 1.90 16.30 -13.20
C ILE A 780 1.12 17.23 -14.12
N GLY A 781 1.76 17.74 -15.18
CA GLY A 781 1.13 18.66 -16.12
C GLY A 781 -0.10 18.05 -16.80
N GLY A 782 0.02 16.81 -17.27
CA GLY A 782 -1.11 16.07 -17.83
C GLY A 782 -2.24 15.86 -16.83
N THR A 783 -1.93 15.53 -15.57
CA THR A 783 -2.93 15.41 -14.49
C THR A 783 -3.69 16.72 -14.26
N VAL A 784 -2.96 17.84 -14.14
CA VAL A 784 -3.54 19.17 -13.97
C VAL A 784 -4.45 19.53 -15.15
N VAL A 785 -3.99 19.30 -16.38
CA VAL A 785 -4.78 19.55 -17.60
C VAL A 785 -6.03 18.68 -17.62
N THR A 786 -5.93 17.38 -17.33
CA THR A 786 -7.12 16.49 -17.30
C THR A 786 -8.14 16.89 -16.24
N LEU A 787 -7.68 17.32 -15.07
CA LEU A 787 -8.57 17.81 -14.01
C LEU A 787 -9.23 19.13 -14.42
N ALA A 788 -8.49 20.05 -15.05
CA ALA A 788 -9.02 21.32 -15.55
C ALA A 788 -10.07 21.13 -16.66
N LEU A 789 -9.93 20.06 -17.47
CA LEU A 789 -10.89 19.68 -18.51
C LEU A 789 -12.07 18.82 -17.99
N GLY A 790 -12.18 18.61 -16.67
CA GLY A 790 -13.31 17.88 -16.06
C GLY A 790 -13.28 16.36 -16.25
N ALA A 791 -12.12 15.78 -16.60
CA ALA A 791 -12.01 14.34 -16.78
C ALA A 791 -12.03 13.59 -15.44
N GLN A 792 -12.81 12.52 -15.36
CA GLN A 792 -12.98 11.69 -14.16
C GLN A 792 -11.76 10.81 -13.83
N TRP A 793 -10.87 10.56 -14.81
CA TRP A 793 -9.72 9.67 -14.64
C TRP A 793 -8.39 10.42 -14.57
N VAL A 794 -7.60 10.12 -13.54
CA VAL A 794 -6.23 10.63 -13.35
C VAL A 794 -5.25 9.48 -13.03
N PRO A 795 -3.94 9.64 -13.32
CA PRO A 795 -2.93 8.63 -13.00
C PRO A 795 -2.87 8.31 -11.50
N ASN A 796 -3.14 7.06 -11.15
CA ASN A 796 -3.12 6.53 -9.78
C ASN A 796 -1.70 6.13 -9.31
N LEU A 797 -1.57 5.68 -8.05
CA LEU A 797 -0.29 5.37 -7.38
C LEU A 797 0.71 4.55 -8.23
N PRO A 798 0.31 3.50 -8.98
CA PRO A 798 1.20 2.77 -9.90
C PRO A 798 2.05 3.64 -10.83
N TYR A 799 1.51 4.72 -11.39
CA TYR A 799 2.26 5.63 -12.28
C TYR A 799 3.35 6.40 -11.55
N TRP A 800 3.17 6.68 -10.26
CA TRP A 800 4.14 7.40 -9.44
C TRP A 800 5.30 6.51 -8.98
N LEU A 801 5.08 5.19 -8.97
CA LEU A 801 6.02 4.17 -8.49
C LEU A 801 6.63 3.30 -9.60
N TYR A 802 6.36 3.58 -10.88
CA TYR A 802 6.77 2.76 -12.02
C TYR A 802 6.20 1.33 -12.00
N PHE A 803 4.96 1.16 -11.55
CA PHE A 803 4.21 -0.11 -11.57
C PHE A 803 3.01 -0.10 -12.53
N GLN A 804 2.84 0.97 -13.31
CA GLN A 804 1.70 1.13 -14.22
C GLN A 804 1.60 0.06 -15.30
N ASN A 805 2.69 -0.64 -15.63
CA ASN A 805 2.64 -1.75 -16.59
C ASN A 805 1.74 -2.90 -16.11
N TYR A 806 1.66 -3.12 -14.80
CA TYR A 806 0.76 -4.11 -14.21
C TYR A 806 -0.68 -3.62 -14.12
N SER A 807 -0.91 -2.34 -13.78
CA SER A 807 -2.29 -1.80 -13.81
C SER A 807 -2.84 -1.76 -15.23
N LEU A 808 -2.01 -1.35 -16.20
CA LEU A 808 -2.38 -1.30 -17.61
C LEU A 808 -2.56 -2.69 -18.21
N ALA A 809 -1.92 -3.75 -17.69
CA ALA A 809 -2.16 -5.11 -18.16
C ALA A 809 -3.64 -5.53 -18.04
N PHE A 810 -4.38 -4.92 -17.10
CA PHE A 810 -5.77 -5.23 -16.80
C PHE A 810 -6.73 -4.06 -17.08
N ASP A 811 -6.25 -2.99 -17.73
CA ASP A 811 -7.06 -1.81 -18.03
C ASP A 811 -7.81 -2.02 -19.36
N PRO A 812 -9.16 -1.92 -19.37
CA PRO A 812 -9.93 -2.04 -20.60
C PRO A 812 -9.74 -0.83 -21.53
N VAL A 813 -9.37 0.34 -21.00
CA VAL A 813 -9.28 1.59 -21.77
C VAL A 813 -7.91 1.72 -22.44
N ILE A 814 -7.89 1.63 -23.78
CA ILE A 814 -6.66 1.66 -24.59
C ILE A 814 -6.14 3.10 -24.77
N MET A 815 -7.03 4.09 -24.91
CA MET A 815 -6.69 5.48 -25.26
C MET A 815 -6.37 6.40 -24.07
N ARG A 816 -5.87 5.87 -22.95
CA ARG A 816 -5.41 6.74 -21.86
C ARG A 816 -4.16 7.50 -22.29
N TRP A 817 -4.06 8.80 -22.04
CA TRP A 817 -2.90 9.63 -22.42
C TRP A 817 -1.57 9.18 -21.78
N THR A 818 -1.60 8.29 -20.79
CA THR A 818 -0.42 7.66 -20.15
C THR A 818 -0.16 6.23 -20.60
N ALA A 819 -0.94 5.66 -21.54
CA ALA A 819 -0.91 4.23 -21.83
C ALA A 819 0.48 3.72 -22.24
N HIS A 820 1.22 4.48 -23.06
CA HIS A 820 2.57 4.14 -23.50
C HIS A 820 3.62 4.03 -22.37
N PHE A 821 3.37 4.57 -21.17
CA PHE A 821 4.34 4.53 -20.06
C PHE A 821 4.61 3.12 -19.50
N TRP A 822 3.89 2.08 -19.93
CA TRP A 822 4.14 0.70 -19.51
C TRP A 822 5.59 0.25 -19.80
N SER A 823 6.16 0.63 -20.94
CA SER A 823 7.51 0.20 -21.33
C SER A 823 8.59 0.83 -20.44
N LEU A 824 8.40 2.11 -20.07
CA LEU A 824 9.28 2.84 -19.14
C LEU A 824 9.28 2.20 -17.75
N ALA A 825 8.14 1.68 -17.29
CA ALA A 825 8.08 0.94 -16.03
C ALA A 825 8.96 -0.32 -16.06
N ILE A 826 8.90 -1.11 -17.13
CA ILE A 826 9.76 -2.30 -17.30
C ILE A 826 11.24 -1.89 -17.26
N GLU A 827 11.62 -0.83 -17.97
CA GLU A 827 12.99 -0.32 -17.98
C GLU A 827 13.43 0.14 -16.58
N GLU A 828 12.63 0.94 -15.88
CA GLU A 828 12.98 1.42 -14.53
C GLU A 828 13.09 0.30 -13.51
N GLN A 829 12.21 -0.70 -13.57
CA GLN A 829 12.30 -1.90 -12.73
C GLN A 829 13.62 -2.65 -12.98
N PHE A 830 14.03 -2.76 -14.24
CA PHE A 830 15.32 -3.33 -14.59
C PHE A 830 16.49 -2.44 -14.12
N TYR A 831 16.41 -1.12 -14.28
CA TYR A 831 17.44 -0.19 -13.79
C TYR A 831 17.56 -0.19 -12.27
N PHE A 832 16.49 -0.49 -11.55
CA PHE A 832 16.51 -0.62 -10.11
C PHE A 832 17.22 -1.91 -9.68
N VAL A 833 16.85 -3.05 -10.26
CA VAL A 833 17.32 -4.39 -9.84
C VAL A 833 18.68 -4.76 -10.45
N TRP A 834 18.88 -4.51 -11.75
CA TRP A 834 20.05 -4.97 -12.49
C TRP A 834 21.42 -4.51 -11.93
N PRO A 835 21.64 -3.26 -11.47
CA PRO A 835 22.92 -2.88 -10.89
C PRO A 835 23.27 -3.65 -9.61
N ILE A 836 22.27 -4.11 -8.86
CA ILE A 836 22.47 -4.99 -7.69
C ILE A 836 23.03 -6.32 -8.18
N VAL A 837 22.34 -6.95 -9.13
CA VAL A 837 22.75 -8.25 -9.70
C VAL A 837 24.11 -8.17 -10.38
N ALA A 838 24.30 -7.23 -11.30
CA ALA A 838 25.49 -7.09 -12.13
C ALA A 838 26.76 -6.76 -11.34
N LEU A 839 26.64 -6.11 -10.17
CA LEU A 839 27.79 -5.75 -9.34
C LEU A 839 28.05 -6.71 -8.18
N MET A 840 27.04 -7.49 -7.74
CA MET A 840 27.19 -8.48 -6.66
C MET A 840 27.61 -9.86 -7.18
N VAL A 841 27.23 -10.21 -8.41
CA VAL A 841 27.58 -11.51 -9.00
C VAL A 841 28.95 -11.40 -9.68
N PRO A 842 29.89 -12.34 -9.45
CA PRO A 842 31.17 -12.36 -10.15
C PRO A 842 30.97 -12.35 -11.67
N ARG A 843 31.74 -11.53 -12.39
CA ARG A 843 31.53 -11.30 -13.85
C ARG A 843 31.50 -12.58 -14.67
N LYS A 844 32.37 -13.55 -14.36
CA LYS A 844 32.41 -14.88 -15.00
C LYS A 844 31.11 -15.67 -14.85
N LYS A 845 30.32 -15.43 -13.79
CA LYS A 845 29.02 -16.08 -13.53
C LYS A 845 27.83 -15.29 -14.08
N LEU A 846 28.03 -14.07 -14.58
CA LEU A 846 26.94 -13.27 -15.15
C LEU A 846 26.41 -13.87 -16.45
N ILE A 847 27.27 -14.45 -17.30
CA ILE A 847 26.85 -15.07 -18.57
C ILE A 847 25.85 -16.21 -18.33
N PRO A 848 26.17 -17.27 -17.53
CA PRO A 848 25.21 -18.35 -17.29
C PRO A 848 23.97 -17.87 -16.52
N LEU A 849 24.09 -16.90 -15.61
CA LEU A 849 22.93 -16.30 -14.94
C LEU A 849 21.98 -15.63 -15.93
N ILE A 850 22.51 -14.79 -16.83
CA ILE A 850 21.71 -14.10 -17.85
C ILE A 850 21.01 -15.13 -18.76
N LEU A 851 21.73 -16.16 -19.22
CA LEU A 851 21.14 -17.20 -20.04
C LEU A 851 20.04 -17.97 -19.29
N GLY A 852 20.24 -18.28 -18.01
CA GLY A 852 19.22 -18.90 -17.17
C GLY A 852 17.97 -18.02 -17.02
N LEU A 853 18.15 -16.71 -16.85
CA LEU A 853 17.04 -15.74 -16.78
C LEU A 853 16.31 -15.59 -18.12
N VAL A 854 17.02 -15.65 -19.24
CA VAL A 854 16.42 -15.65 -20.59
C VAL A 854 15.59 -16.91 -20.79
N VAL A 855 16.14 -18.09 -20.47
CA VAL A 855 15.40 -19.37 -20.53
C VAL A 855 14.16 -19.33 -19.63
N PHE A 856 14.28 -18.80 -18.41
CA PHE A 856 13.15 -18.62 -17.51
C PHE A 856 12.09 -17.68 -18.12
N THR A 857 12.50 -16.56 -18.71
CA THR A 857 11.59 -15.58 -19.34
C THR A 857 10.82 -16.21 -20.51
N VAL A 858 11.54 -16.89 -21.41
CA VAL A 858 10.95 -17.57 -22.57
C VAL A 858 10.07 -18.74 -22.12
N GLY A 859 10.51 -19.52 -21.14
CA GLY A 859 9.76 -20.64 -20.58
C GLY A 859 8.48 -20.20 -19.87
N LEU A 860 8.54 -19.13 -19.09
CA LEU A 860 7.36 -18.52 -18.45
C LEU A 860 6.38 -17.99 -19.49
N ARG A 861 6.87 -17.28 -20.51
CA ARG A 861 6.03 -16.79 -21.62
C ARG A 861 5.39 -17.94 -22.39
N GLY A 862 6.16 -18.98 -22.72
CA GLY A 862 5.68 -20.19 -23.38
C GLY A 862 4.62 -20.91 -22.55
N PHE A 863 4.87 -21.08 -21.24
CA PHE A 863 3.90 -21.67 -20.30
C PHE A 863 2.59 -20.87 -20.27
N LEU A 864 2.66 -19.54 -20.16
CA LEU A 864 1.47 -18.67 -20.11
C LEU A 864 0.70 -18.63 -21.45
N THR A 865 1.38 -18.84 -22.58
CA THR A 865 0.79 -18.79 -23.92
C THR A 865 0.21 -20.14 -24.37
N PHE A 866 0.86 -21.27 -24.00
CA PHE A 866 0.45 -22.62 -24.41
C PHE A 866 -0.69 -23.20 -23.54
N LYS A 867 -0.90 -22.67 -22.32
CA LYS A 867 -1.97 -23.05 -21.38
C LYS A 867 -3.22 -22.15 -21.49
N GLY A 868 -3.58 -21.70 -22.68
CA GLY A 868 -4.71 -20.78 -22.89
C GLY A 868 -5.95 -21.10 -22.03
N ALA A 869 -6.39 -20.09 -21.28
CA ALA A 869 -7.78 -19.89 -20.84
C ALA A 869 -8.37 -20.57 -19.58
N ASP A 870 -7.59 -21.20 -18.67
CA ASP A 870 -8.20 -21.69 -17.41
C ASP A 870 -7.30 -21.62 -16.16
N ILE A 871 -6.62 -20.48 -15.96
CA ILE A 871 -6.08 -20.16 -14.64
C ILE A 871 -7.19 -19.44 -13.86
N GLY A 872 -8.01 -20.22 -13.14
CA GLY A 872 -9.11 -19.72 -12.31
C GLY A 872 -8.73 -18.66 -11.24
N ILE A 873 -7.43 -18.41 -11.04
CA ILE A 873 -6.91 -17.29 -10.23
C ILE A 873 -7.19 -15.92 -10.89
N PHE A 874 -7.26 -15.84 -12.22
CA PHE A 874 -7.53 -14.58 -12.94
C PHE A 874 -9.01 -14.43 -13.38
N GLN A 875 -9.73 -15.54 -13.59
CA GLN A 875 -11.18 -15.52 -13.91
C GLN A 875 -12.05 -14.98 -12.77
N GLN A 876 -11.74 -15.29 -11.52
CA GLN A 876 -12.57 -14.88 -10.37
C GLN A 876 -12.49 -13.38 -10.03
N TRP A 877 -11.49 -12.65 -10.53
CA TRP A 877 -11.35 -11.22 -10.23
C TRP A 877 -12.15 -10.31 -11.16
N TYR A 878 -12.71 -10.82 -12.27
CA TYR A 878 -13.23 -9.98 -13.36
C TYR A 878 -14.46 -10.52 -14.08
N ALA A 879 -15.28 -11.34 -13.43
CA ALA A 879 -16.54 -11.83 -14.00
C ALA A 879 -17.64 -10.75 -13.99
N HIS A 880 -17.42 -9.62 -14.68
CA HIS A 880 -18.45 -8.66 -15.10
C HIS A 880 -17.91 -7.86 -16.29
N GLU A 881 -17.97 -8.41 -17.50
CA GLU A 881 -18.17 -7.66 -18.76
C GLU A 881 -18.27 -8.61 -19.96
N GLU A 882 -19.25 -8.35 -20.82
CA GLU A 882 -19.56 -9.06 -22.07
C GLU A 882 -18.49 -8.76 -23.14
N GLY A 883 -17.35 -9.45 -23.11
CA GLY A 883 -16.28 -9.12 -24.06
C GLY A 883 -14.99 -9.95 -24.04
N GLY A 884 -15.08 -11.27 -23.84
CA GLY A 884 -14.05 -12.22 -24.28
C GLY A 884 -12.71 -12.25 -23.51
N LEU A 885 -12.52 -13.33 -22.73
CA LEU A 885 -11.31 -13.72 -21.98
C LEU A 885 -9.98 -13.75 -22.80
N GLU A 886 -10.03 -13.69 -24.13
CA GLU A 886 -8.87 -13.94 -24.99
C GLU A 886 -7.79 -12.84 -24.97
N HIS A 887 -8.14 -11.59 -24.63
CA HIS A 887 -7.20 -10.46 -24.70
C HIS A 887 -6.44 -10.16 -23.39
N GLY A 888 -6.93 -10.64 -22.23
CA GLY A 888 -6.35 -10.29 -20.92
C GLY A 888 -4.95 -10.89 -20.69
N ILE A 889 -4.76 -12.18 -21.00
CA ILE A 889 -3.47 -12.86 -20.86
C ILE A 889 -2.45 -12.30 -21.85
N ALA A 890 -2.87 -12.01 -23.09
CA ALA A 890 -1.98 -11.42 -24.10
C ALA A 890 -1.47 -10.03 -23.67
N LYS A 891 -2.35 -9.16 -23.14
CA LYS A 891 -1.97 -7.85 -22.56
C LYS A 891 -1.02 -8.01 -21.37
N PHE A 892 -1.26 -8.98 -20.50
CA PHE A 892 -0.36 -9.27 -19.37
C PHE A 892 1.01 -9.73 -19.84
N VAL A 893 1.09 -10.71 -20.75
CA VAL A 893 2.36 -11.21 -21.31
C VAL A 893 3.12 -10.10 -22.04
N TYR A 894 2.41 -9.19 -22.70
CA TYR A 894 3.01 -8.04 -23.40
C TYR A 894 3.58 -6.97 -22.46
N ARG A 895 2.94 -6.72 -21.30
CA ARG A 895 3.29 -5.61 -20.38
C ARG A 895 4.02 -6.07 -19.11
N CYS A 896 4.10 -7.38 -18.85
CA CYS A 896 4.75 -7.92 -17.66
C CYS A 896 6.28 -7.98 -17.84
N THR A 897 6.99 -7.46 -16.84
CA THR A 897 8.45 -7.40 -16.81
C THR A 897 9.09 -8.78 -16.95
N PHE A 898 8.53 -9.80 -16.29
CA PHE A 898 9.09 -11.14 -16.28
C PHE A 898 8.94 -11.90 -17.61
N THR A 899 8.00 -11.49 -18.47
CA THR A 899 7.77 -12.10 -19.79
C THR A 899 8.41 -11.31 -20.93
N ARG A 900 8.94 -10.11 -20.65
CA ARG A 900 9.57 -9.19 -21.61
C ARG A 900 11.01 -8.81 -21.26
N ALA A 901 11.57 -9.36 -20.19
CA ALA A 901 12.95 -9.07 -19.76
C ALA A 901 14.01 -9.60 -20.74
N ASP A 902 13.67 -10.48 -21.68
CA ASP A 902 14.61 -11.13 -22.60
C ASP A 902 15.37 -10.13 -23.47
N GLY A 903 14.73 -9.05 -23.95
CA GLY A 903 15.42 -7.97 -24.66
C GLY A 903 16.51 -7.29 -23.80
N LEU A 904 16.14 -6.85 -22.59
CA LEU A 904 17.06 -6.23 -21.63
C LEU A 904 18.22 -7.16 -21.23
N LEU A 905 17.90 -8.43 -20.99
CA LEU A 905 18.86 -9.47 -20.62
C LEU A 905 19.82 -9.79 -21.77
N LEU A 906 19.34 -9.90 -23.01
CA LEU A 906 20.21 -10.14 -24.18
C LEU A 906 21.07 -8.92 -24.51
N GLY A 907 20.58 -7.69 -24.27
CA GLY A 907 21.43 -6.50 -24.27
C GLY A 907 22.56 -6.58 -23.25
N ALA A 908 22.23 -6.99 -22.02
CA ALA A 908 23.22 -7.21 -20.96
C ALA A 908 24.22 -8.31 -21.31
N PHE A 909 23.77 -9.41 -21.92
CA PHE A 909 24.61 -10.49 -22.42
C PHE A 909 25.64 -9.98 -23.43
N VAL A 910 25.24 -9.15 -24.39
CA VAL A 910 26.16 -8.54 -25.37
C VAL A 910 27.21 -7.68 -24.67
N ALA A 911 26.84 -6.90 -23.66
CA ALA A 911 27.78 -6.06 -22.93
C ALA A 911 28.82 -6.87 -22.12
N VAL A 912 28.40 -7.99 -21.50
CA VAL A 912 29.30 -8.85 -20.72
C VAL A 912 30.24 -9.62 -21.65
N THR A 913 29.71 -10.23 -22.72
CA THR A 913 30.50 -11.02 -23.68
C THR A 913 31.52 -10.19 -24.47
N GLN A 914 31.28 -8.89 -24.64
CA GLN A 914 32.28 -7.98 -25.20
C GLN A 914 33.50 -7.79 -24.29
N ARG A 915 33.33 -7.82 -22.95
CA ARG A 915 34.42 -7.63 -21.98
C ARG A 915 35.10 -8.93 -21.58
N GLU A 916 34.32 -10.00 -21.37
CA GLU A 916 34.83 -11.31 -20.95
C GLU A 916 35.33 -12.14 -22.15
N VAL A 917 36.31 -11.61 -22.87
CA VAL A 917 36.79 -12.16 -24.17
C VAL A 917 37.30 -13.60 -24.06
N ARG A 918 37.83 -14.00 -22.89
CA ARG A 918 38.35 -15.35 -22.63
C ARG A 918 37.26 -16.37 -22.27
N HIS A 919 36.00 -15.97 -22.09
CA HIS A 919 34.92 -16.88 -21.75
C HIS A 919 34.50 -17.74 -22.97
N PRO A 920 34.33 -19.07 -22.84
CA PRO A 920 34.00 -19.94 -23.99
C PRO A 920 32.75 -19.47 -24.76
N ILE A 921 31.68 -19.12 -24.04
CA ILE A 921 30.43 -18.62 -24.64
C ILE A 921 30.64 -17.29 -25.40
N ALA A 922 31.55 -16.42 -24.93
CA ALA A 922 31.82 -15.15 -25.61
C ALA A 922 32.53 -15.38 -26.96
N GLN A 923 33.42 -16.39 -27.03
CA GLN A 923 34.08 -16.78 -28.27
C GLN A 923 33.10 -17.39 -29.28
N VAL A 924 32.19 -18.25 -28.80
CA VAL A 924 31.12 -18.82 -29.63
C VAL A 924 30.23 -17.69 -30.17
N TRP A 925 29.72 -16.81 -29.30
CA TRP A 925 28.86 -15.68 -29.68
C TRP A 925 29.47 -14.81 -30.79
N ARG A 926 30.77 -14.49 -30.71
CA ARG A 926 31.47 -13.70 -31.74
C ARG A 926 31.46 -14.36 -33.11
N ARG A 927 31.55 -15.69 -33.18
CA ARG A 927 31.49 -16.46 -34.43
C ARG A 927 30.07 -16.58 -34.98
N VAL A 928 29.07 -16.72 -34.10
CA VAL A 928 27.69 -17.02 -34.51
C VAL A 928 26.78 -15.80 -34.62
N ARG A 929 27.16 -14.61 -34.12
CA ARG A 929 26.28 -13.42 -34.13
C ARG A 929 25.79 -12.99 -35.52
N LEU A 930 26.61 -13.13 -36.58
CA LEU A 930 26.19 -12.81 -37.96
C LEU A 930 25.25 -13.88 -38.52
N PRO A 931 25.56 -15.19 -38.42
CA PRO A 931 24.58 -16.24 -38.72
C PRO A 931 23.25 -16.09 -37.96
N ILE A 932 23.29 -15.75 -36.68
CA ILE A 932 22.08 -15.50 -35.86
C ILE A 932 21.30 -14.31 -36.41
N PHE A 933 21.97 -13.20 -36.74
CA PHE A 933 21.31 -12.05 -37.36
C PHE A 933 20.57 -12.43 -38.64
N ILE A 934 21.24 -13.15 -39.56
CA ILE A 934 20.63 -13.59 -40.83
C ILE A 934 19.46 -14.54 -40.57
N ALA A 935 19.65 -15.55 -39.73
CA ALA A 935 18.62 -16.55 -39.43
C ALA A 935 17.39 -15.93 -38.77
N THR A 936 17.58 -15.02 -37.81
CA THR A 936 16.46 -14.34 -37.13
C THR A 936 15.77 -13.33 -38.03
N ALA A 937 16.49 -12.66 -38.93
CA ALA A 937 15.89 -11.79 -39.95
C ALA A 937 15.02 -12.58 -40.94
N LEU A 938 15.52 -13.73 -41.44
CA LEU A 938 14.75 -14.62 -42.32
C LEU A 938 13.53 -15.21 -41.60
N ALA A 939 13.67 -15.63 -40.34
CA ALA A 939 12.57 -16.14 -39.54
C ALA A 939 11.49 -15.09 -39.30
N LEU A 940 11.87 -13.82 -39.04
CA LEU A 940 10.93 -12.72 -38.89
C LEU A 940 10.29 -12.31 -40.22
N ALA A 941 11.02 -12.37 -41.34
CA ALA A 941 10.44 -12.15 -42.67
C ALA A 941 9.40 -13.24 -43.02
N GLY A 942 9.72 -14.51 -42.74
CA GLY A 942 8.76 -15.62 -42.86
C GLY A 942 7.54 -15.43 -41.97
N LEU A 943 7.74 -15.05 -40.69
CA LEU A 943 6.65 -14.76 -39.77
C LEU A 943 5.80 -13.57 -40.22
N TYR A 944 6.41 -12.51 -40.74
CA TYR A 944 5.71 -11.34 -41.29
C TYR A 944 4.80 -11.73 -42.46
N VAL A 945 5.28 -12.59 -43.37
CA VAL A 945 4.45 -13.11 -44.48
C VAL A 945 3.33 -14.01 -43.96
N MET A 946 3.62 -14.92 -43.04
CA MET A 946 2.63 -15.87 -42.50
C MET A 946 1.57 -15.22 -41.59
N ALA A 947 1.93 -14.15 -40.90
CA ALA A 947 1.07 -13.43 -39.97
C ALA A 947 0.52 -12.11 -40.55
N THR A 948 0.70 -11.88 -41.87
CA THR A 948 0.24 -10.68 -42.57
C THR A 948 0.67 -9.38 -41.88
N GLY A 949 1.91 -9.37 -41.37
CA GLY A 949 2.46 -8.33 -40.49
C GLY A 949 3.03 -8.90 -39.19
N LEU A 950 3.61 -8.04 -38.35
CA LEU A 950 3.98 -8.40 -36.97
C LEU A 950 3.00 -7.72 -36.01
N ASN A 951 1.90 -8.38 -35.68
CA ASN A 951 0.92 -7.88 -34.72
C ASN A 951 1.35 -8.20 -33.27
N ASP A 952 1.31 -7.22 -32.37
CA ASP A 952 1.74 -7.29 -30.97
C ASP A 952 0.87 -8.21 -30.09
N TYR A 953 -0.32 -8.60 -30.53
CA TYR A 953 -1.17 -9.55 -29.80
C TYR A 953 -1.30 -10.92 -30.49
N ASP A 954 -0.65 -11.13 -31.64
CA ASP A 954 -0.70 -12.42 -32.34
C ASP A 954 0.07 -13.50 -31.54
N ARG A 955 -0.58 -14.65 -31.31
CA ARG A 955 -0.02 -15.76 -30.51
C ARG A 955 1.32 -16.28 -31.08
N ARG A 956 1.51 -16.26 -32.40
CA ARG A 956 2.76 -16.68 -33.07
C ARG A 956 3.88 -15.68 -32.79
N VAL A 957 3.55 -14.39 -32.81
CA VAL A 957 4.47 -13.28 -32.52
C VAL A 957 4.84 -13.26 -31.03
N ILE A 958 3.88 -13.46 -30.12
CA ILE A 958 4.12 -13.55 -28.68
C ILE A 958 5.00 -14.77 -28.34
N GLY A 959 4.66 -15.94 -28.88
CA GLY A 959 5.34 -17.20 -28.56
C GLY A 959 6.78 -17.22 -29.05
N VAL A 960 6.99 -16.94 -30.34
CA VAL A 960 8.30 -17.07 -31.01
C VAL A 960 8.87 -15.72 -31.43
N GLY A 961 8.05 -14.80 -31.91
CA GLY A 961 8.48 -13.50 -32.45
C GLY A 961 9.26 -12.63 -31.46
N TYR A 962 8.83 -12.52 -30.19
CA TYR A 962 9.51 -11.66 -29.20
C TYR A 962 10.95 -12.07 -28.91
N PHE A 963 11.19 -13.38 -28.73
CA PHE A 963 12.54 -13.87 -28.53
C PHE A 963 13.40 -13.68 -29.78
N THR A 964 12.84 -13.95 -30.96
CA THR A 964 13.51 -13.77 -32.25
C THR A 964 13.90 -12.31 -32.49
N LEU A 965 13.02 -11.35 -32.17
CA LEU A 965 13.31 -9.91 -32.20
C LEU A 965 14.44 -9.55 -31.22
N ALA A 966 14.39 -10.06 -30.00
CA ALA A 966 15.44 -9.80 -29.01
C ALA A 966 16.81 -10.32 -29.47
N LEU A 967 16.88 -11.49 -30.11
CA LEU A 967 18.10 -12.03 -30.72
C LEU A 967 18.57 -11.23 -31.93
N LEU A 968 17.65 -10.83 -32.82
CA LEU A 968 17.95 -9.97 -33.96
C LEU A 968 18.57 -8.64 -33.50
N PHE A 969 17.96 -7.98 -32.52
CA PHE A 969 18.47 -6.71 -32.01
C PHE A 969 19.75 -6.88 -31.19
N ALA A 970 19.90 -7.96 -30.42
CA ALA A 970 21.14 -8.23 -29.69
C ALA A 970 22.32 -8.48 -30.64
N SER A 971 22.11 -9.24 -31.72
CA SER A 971 23.11 -9.43 -32.77
C SER A 971 23.41 -8.13 -33.52
N THR A 972 22.38 -7.33 -33.83
CA THR A 972 22.52 -5.98 -34.44
C THR A 972 23.40 -5.06 -33.59
N VAL A 973 23.09 -4.92 -32.30
CA VAL A 973 23.87 -4.11 -31.35
C VAL A 973 25.30 -4.64 -31.22
N SER A 974 25.47 -5.96 -31.18
CA SER A 974 26.79 -6.61 -31.12
C SER A 974 27.65 -6.35 -32.37
N LEU A 975 27.05 -6.33 -33.56
CA LEU A 975 27.73 -6.03 -34.83
C LEU A 975 28.05 -4.54 -34.98
N CYS A 976 27.13 -3.66 -34.56
CA CYS A 976 27.32 -2.20 -34.62
C CYS A 976 28.37 -1.68 -33.62
N ALA A 977 28.60 -2.42 -32.53
CA ALA A 977 29.62 -2.12 -31.53
C ALA A 977 31.00 -2.74 -31.89
N ASP A 978 31.11 -3.49 -32.99
CA ASP A 978 32.38 -4.06 -33.48
C ASP A 978 33.13 -3.09 -34.40
N HIS A 979 34.45 -2.99 -34.26
CA HIS A 979 35.27 -2.04 -35.04
C HIS A 979 35.33 -2.35 -36.54
N VAL A 980 35.23 -3.61 -36.95
CA VAL A 980 35.42 -4.01 -38.36
C VAL A 980 34.10 -3.95 -39.13
N VAL A 981 33.04 -4.51 -38.56
CA VAL A 981 31.71 -4.53 -39.20
C VAL A 981 30.97 -3.21 -38.97
N GLY A 982 31.10 -2.61 -37.78
CA GLY A 982 30.53 -1.32 -37.44
C GLY A 982 30.97 -0.22 -38.41
N ALA A 983 32.24 -0.20 -38.83
CA ALA A 983 32.80 0.80 -39.76
C ALA A 983 31.98 0.96 -41.06
N ARG A 984 31.41 -0.14 -41.59
CA ARG A 984 30.57 -0.10 -42.81
C ARG A 984 29.17 0.46 -42.53
N ALA A 985 28.60 0.15 -41.37
CA ALA A 985 27.29 0.67 -40.93
C ALA A 985 27.36 2.11 -40.37
N THR A 986 28.55 2.56 -39.97
CA THR A 986 28.81 3.89 -39.39
C THR A 986 28.32 5.02 -40.27
N ARG A 987 28.48 4.92 -41.60
CA ARG A 987 28.09 6.00 -42.53
C ARG A 987 26.58 6.29 -42.50
N PHE A 988 25.75 5.26 -42.40
CA PHE A 988 24.29 5.40 -42.34
C PHE A 988 23.80 5.74 -40.92
N LEU A 989 24.22 4.96 -39.92
CA LEU A 989 23.77 5.12 -38.54
C LEU A 989 24.28 6.42 -37.89
N SER A 990 25.39 6.97 -38.36
CA SER A 990 25.90 8.26 -37.86
C SER A 990 25.42 9.47 -38.69
N SER A 991 24.41 9.28 -39.55
CA SER A 991 23.81 10.39 -40.30
C SER A 991 23.22 11.43 -39.34
N LYS A 992 23.35 12.72 -39.69
CA LYS A 992 22.90 13.84 -38.84
C LYS A 992 21.42 13.71 -38.42
N PRO A 993 20.46 13.35 -39.30
CA PRO A 993 19.05 13.23 -38.90
C PRO A 993 18.82 12.10 -37.89
N LEU A 994 19.37 10.91 -38.12
CA LEU A 994 19.16 9.76 -37.22
C LEU A 994 19.80 10.00 -35.85
N VAL A 995 21.01 10.57 -35.81
CA VAL A 995 21.66 10.94 -34.55
C VAL A 995 20.90 12.06 -33.84
N ALA A 996 20.34 13.02 -34.58
CA ALA A 996 19.52 14.09 -34.00
C ALA A 996 18.26 13.53 -33.33
N CYS A 997 17.50 12.66 -34.03
CA CYS A 997 16.36 11.97 -33.44
C CYS A 997 16.77 11.09 -32.25
N GLY A 998 17.89 10.38 -32.35
CA GLY A 998 18.42 9.52 -31.29
C GLY A 998 18.81 10.26 -30.00
N LYS A 999 19.28 11.51 -30.11
CA LYS A 999 19.63 12.35 -28.97
C LYS A 999 18.42 12.79 -28.16
N VAL A 1000 17.31 13.11 -28.83
CA VAL A 1000 16.06 13.58 -28.21
C VAL A 1000 14.97 12.50 -28.15
N SER A 1001 15.34 11.24 -28.43
CA SER A 1001 14.38 10.13 -28.57
C SER A 1001 13.53 9.91 -27.33
N TYR A 1002 14.07 10.20 -26.14
CA TYR A 1002 13.32 10.13 -24.88
C TYR A 1002 12.16 11.13 -24.82
N GLY A 1003 12.41 12.40 -25.18
CA GLY A 1003 11.36 13.40 -25.29
C GLY A 1003 10.35 13.07 -26.39
N MET A 1004 10.83 12.61 -27.55
CA MET A 1004 9.93 12.18 -28.64
C MET A 1004 9.03 11.03 -28.19
N TYR A 1005 9.56 10.06 -27.44
CA TYR A 1005 8.79 8.98 -26.86
C TYR A 1005 7.76 9.44 -25.83
N ILE A 1006 8.04 10.47 -25.02
CA ILE A 1006 7.07 10.97 -24.04
C ILE A 1006 5.94 11.77 -24.68
N PHE A 1007 6.25 12.61 -25.67
CA PHE A 1007 5.27 13.55 -26.23
C PHE A 1007 4.41 12.97 -27.36
N HIS A 1008 4.81 11.88 -28.03
CA HIS A 1008 4.06 11.37 -29.18
C HIS A 1008 2.65 10.87 -28.83
N TRP A 1009 2.48 10.15 -27.72
CA TRP A 1009 1.20 9.50 -27.43
C TRP A 1009 0.09 10.47 -26.99
N PRO A 1010 0.35 11.51 -26.15
CA PRO A 1010 -0.64 12.56 -25.92
C PRO A 1010 -1.13 13.23 -27.20
N LEU A 1011 -0.24 13.48 -28.17
CA LEU A 1011 -0.64 14.00 -29.49
C LEU A 1011 -1.58 13.03 -30.22
N VAL A 1012 -1.26 11.73 -30.21
CA VAL A 1012 -2.10 10.69 -30.83
C VAL A 1012 -3.48 10.65 -30.18
N VAL A 1013 -3.56 10.58 -28.85
CA VAL A 1013 -4.83 10.51 -28.12
C VAL A 1013 -5.72 11.73 -28.38
N VAL A 1014 -5.11 12.92 -28.51
CA VAL A 1014 -5.85 14.14 -28.80
C VAL A 1014 -6.28 14.21 -30.26
N VAL A 1015 -5.39 13.92 -31.21
CA VAL A 1015 -5.61 14.26 -32.63
C VAL A 1015 -6.32 13.15 -33.42
N VAL A 1016 -6.00 11.88 -33.16
CA VAL A 1016 -6.52 10.75 -33.94
C VAL A 1016 -8.05 10.71 -33.96
N PRO A 1017 -8.79 10.86 -32.83
CA PRO A 1017 -10.25 10.81 -32.86
C PRO A 1017 -10.90 11.86 -33.78
N TYR A 1018 -10.31 13.05 -33.89
CA TYR A 1018 -10.82 14.11 -34.78
C TYR A 1018 -10.43 13.84 -36.23
N LEU A 1019 -9.20 13.36 -36.47
CA LEU A 1019 -8.76 12.98 -37.82
C LEU A 1019 -9.59 11.84 -38.39
N THR A 1020 -9.87 10.78 -37.61
CA THR A 1020 -10.70 9.66 -38.05
C THR A 1020 -12.11 10.12 -38.41
N LYS A 1021 -12.70 11.03 -37.61
CA LYS A 1021 -14.00 11.63 -37.95
C LYS A 1021 -13.95 12.44 -39.24
N TRP A 1022 -12.87 13.17 -39.48
CA TRP A 1022 -12.68 13.96 -40.70
C TRP A 1022 -12.41 13.10 -41.94
N GLN A 1023 -11.73 11.97 -41.77
CA GLN A 1023 -11.46 10.98 -42.81
C GLN A 1023 -12.71 10.16 -43.18
N ALA A 1024 -13.73 10.11 -42.31
CA ALA A 1024 -14.97 9.39 -42.57
C ALA A 1024 -15.67 9.91 -43.84
N GLY A 1025 -16.00 9.01 -44.76
CA GLY A 1025 -16.63 9.33 -46.05
C GLY A 1025 -15.69 9.83 -47.15
N GLN A 1026 -14.38 9.96 -46.87
CA GLN A 1026 -13.37 10.31 -47.89
C GLN A 1026 -12.88 9.06 -48.65
N SER A 1027 -12.31 9.27 -49.85
CA SER A 1027 -11.66 8.18 -50.61
C SER A 1027 -10.40 7.65 -49.92
N THR A 1028 -10.02 6.39 -50.14
CA THR A 1028 -8.77 5.79 -49.59
C THR A 1028 -7.53 6.63 -49.92
N VAL A 1029 -7.45 7.17 -51.13
CA VAL A 1029 -6.33 8.05 -51.56
C VAL A 1029 -6.27 9.31 -50.69
N THR A 1030 -7.41 9.96 -50.47
CA THR A 1030 -7.51 11.16 -49.63
C THR A 1030 -7.15 10.84 -48.18
N GLN A 1031 -7.63 9.70 -47.65
CA GLN A 1031 -7.31 9.26 -46.29
C GLN A 1031 -5.81 8.99 -46.11
N MET A 1032 -5.18 8.30 -47.08
CA MET A 1032 -3.72 8.08 -47.10
C MET A 1032 -2.92 9.38 -47.20
N ALA A 1033 -3.37 10.35 -47.99
CA ALA A 1033 -2.72 11.66 -48.09
C ALA A 1033 -2.78 12.44 -46.77
N ILE A 1034 -3.94 12.45 -46.12
CA ILE A 1034 -4.14 13.06 -44.79
C ILE A 1034 -3.24 12.37 -43.75
N ALA A 1035 -3.23 11.03 -43.72
CA ALA A 1035 -2.43 10.25 -42.80
C ALA A 1035 -0.92 10.44 -43.02
N GLY A 1036 -0.48 10.49 -44.29
CA GLY A 1036 0.91 10.78 -44.65
C GLY A 1036 1.34 12.19 -44.24
N ALA A 1037 0.48 13.19 -44.44
CA ALA A 1037 0.71 14.55 -43.97
C ALA A 1037 0.80 14.61 -42.43
N PHE A 1038 -0.07 13.88 -41.72
CA PHE A 1038 -0.02 13.77 -40.27
C PHE A 1038 1.25 13.07 -39.78
N VAL A 1039 1.73 12.02 -40.44
CA VAL A 1039 3.01 11.37 -40.06
C VAL A 1039 4.18 12.34 -40.17
N VAL A 1040 4.32 13.01 -41.31
CA VAL A 1040 5.44 13.93 -41.55
C VAL A 1040 5.35 15.14 -40.62
N GLY A 1041 4.18 15.78 -40.55
CA GLY A 1041 3.93 16.93 -39.68
C GLY A 1041 4.03 16.58 -38.19
N GLY A 1042 3.50 15.42 -37.80
CA GLY A 1042 3.56 14.90 -36.44
C GLY A 1042 4.97 14.56 -36.00
N ILE A 1043 5.79 13.90 -36.84
CA ILE A 1043 7.21 13.64 -36.54
C ILE A 1043 7.96 14.96 -36.36
N ALA A 1044 7.76 15.93 -37.28
CA ALA A 1044 8.41 17.23 -37.21
C ALA A 1044 8.00 18.01 -35.94
N PHE A 1045 6.70 18.01 -35.62
CA PHE A 1045 6.17 18.64 -34.42
C PHE A 1045 6.73 18.00 -33.14
N ILE A 1046 6.67 16.67 -33.02
CA ILE A 1046 7.18 15.94 -31.86
C ILE A 1046 8.69 16.11 -31.71
N TYR A 1047 9.44 16.10 -32.81
CA TYR A 1047 10.88 16.42 -32.78
C TYR A 1047 11.13 17.84 -32.28
N GLY A 1048 10.34 18.83 -32.73
CA GLY A 1048 10.41 20.22 -32.28
C GLY A 1048 10.16 20.34 -30.77
N VAL A 1049 9.04 19.79 -30.29
CA VAL A 1049 8.67 19.78 -28.86
C VAL A 1049 9.74 19.06 -28.02
N ALA A 1050 10.19 17.88 -28.44
CA ALA A 1050 11.23 17.14 -27.76
C ALA A 1050 12.57 17.90 -27.74
N SER A 1051 12.92 18.61 -28.82
CA SER A 1051 14.14 19.42 -28.88
C SER A 1051 14.08 20.65 -27.97
N LEU A 1052 12.92 21.30 -27.87
CA LEU A 1052 12.69 22.40 -26.93
C LEU A 1052 12.75 21.89 -25.49
N SER A 1053 12.07 20.79 -25.17
CA SER A 1053 12.16 20.12 -23.87
C SER A 1053 13.60 19.78 -23.52
N PHE A 1054 14.32 19.16 -24.46
CA PHE A 1054 15.71 18.76 -24.25
C PHE A 1054 16.60 19.97 -23.93
N ARG A 1055 16.46 21.08 -24.66
CA ARG A 1055 17.27 22.29 -24.51
C ARG A 1055 16.96 23.06 -23.23
N PHE A 1056 15.69 23.29 -22.94
CA PHE A 1056 15.27 24.22 -21.88
C PHE A 1056 14.94 23.53 -20.56
N PHE A 1057 14.46 22.29 -20.60
CA PHE A 1057 14.00 21.58 -19.41
C PHE A 1057 14.96 20.44 -18.99
N GLU A 1058 15.32 19.53 -19.89
CA GLU A 1058 16.12 18.34 -19.53
C GLU A 1058 17.62 18.66 -19.34
N SER A 1059 18.19 19.50 -20.21
CA SER A 1059 19.62 19.84 -20.21
C SER A 1059 20.15 20.34 -18.85
N PRO A 1060 19.46 21.22 -18.10
CA PRO A 1060 19.86 21.59 -16.74
C PRO A 1060 20.09 20.38 -15.80
N PHE A 1061 19.18 19.41 -15.80
CA PHE A 1061 19.32 18.19 -14.98
C PHE A 1061 20.43 17.28 -15.50
N LEU A 1062 20.56 17.16 -16.83
CA LEU A 1062 21.64 16.38 -17.45
C LEU A 1062 23.02 16.96 -17.18
N LYS A 1063 23.17 18.29 -17.04
CA LYS A 1063 24.44 18.92 -16.61
C LYS A 1063 24.85 18.51 -15.20
N LEU A 1064 23.89 18.30 -14.29
CA LEU A 1064 24.16 17.80 -12.93
C LEU A 1064 24.74 16.38 -12.91
N LYS A 1065 24.57 15.61 -13.99
CA LYS A 1065 25.21 14.30 -14.18
C LYS A 1065 26.73 14.39 -14.06
N GLY A 1066 27.34 15.54 -14.41
CA GLY A 1066 28.77 15.80 -14.26
C GLY A 1066 29.30 15.55 -12.85
N LYS A 1067 28.49 15.86 -11.82
CA LYS A 1067 28.81 15.62 -10.40
C LYS A 1067 28.86 14.14 -10.02
N PHE A 1068 28.48 13.25 -10.94
CA PHE A 1068 28.43 11.80 -10.78
C PHE A 1068 29.26 11.06 -11.87
N HIS A 1069 30.15 11.77 -12.56
CA HIS A 1069 31.23 11.20 -13.36
C HIS A 1069 32.51 11.21 -12.53
N GLY A 1070 33.18 10.08 -12.47
CA GLY A 1070 34.57 10.00 -12.05
C GLY A 1070 34.99 8.57 -11.87
#